data_AF-A0AAE0I583-F1
#
_entry.id   AF-A0AAE0I583-F1
#
_cell.length_a   1.000
_cell.length_b   1.000
_cell.length_c   1.000
_cell.angle_alpha   90.00
_cell.angle_beta   90.00
_cell.angle_gamma   90.00
#
_symmetry.space_group_name_H-M   'P 1'
#
loop_
_entity.id
_entity.type
_entity.pdbx_description
1 polymer ?
#
loop_
_entity_poly.entity_id
_entity_poly.type
_entity_poly.pdbx_seq_one_letter_code
_entity_poly.pdbx_strand_id
1 'polypeptide(L)'
;MGLFLSNEEMGKKNDDHKPTKRPPIRPPQWNTARVPPRKSFKRLAIAVVVGICVYLFIHNIPTDVGIQDRRRPVYHRPDPDDDLPVPEPIPMPRLKPAQPPAKPNKQVAKPTQDSAPESSYNGPVVFPHLAVSLQAIYSTRGAYTSNKNVLFAASSLKSAAALLPMACQMGVELRSFVHFALMSKSEISMDELRAVNGVDDSCEIIFHDARPSRSASSTESRLRNAVGRAMYHINSYMHPQAVLVDGSSTEQAYFLEAMRSQSPTLGFPVIELPSNSLKHLGWMAKLDSSSLAAWNKVSIDILIHAPPGASGSLIRLLRSLSAADLTTGATPHLTIELPHKLDLPTVQFLETFQWPPVHAHNPGNIRQLTLRHRIPRGSLTEEESSVRFLESFWPTDPRYSHVLVLSPQAEVSPQFFHYIKYAVLEYTRSSNALFQEWDSRLLGISLDLPSTHLDTSATPFEAPSSTTRERDAEKPSVAHHADTGSPFLWQSPNSNAVLYMGQKWVELHDLVSRSLDLEHSRNDVSSLSSFFSDKAVSKRYPSWLEYALKLSRARGYWTLYPSRRMASSLATVHSELYKAPEEYASSEELPKDTKAVTEIKLADGPLLESLHGGDGLVPVNDMPILLWDGKIADLEKLDEVAAEYAGEFRHAAGGCEKLSPDDLIPQGKSVRDLFCSKT
;
A
#
# COMPACT_ATOMS: atom_id res chain seq x y z
N MET A 1 55.35 22.12 -33.11
CA MET A 1 56.38 22.36 -32.07
C MET A 1 56.14 21.34 -30.98
N GLY A 2 57.05 20.37 -30.86
CA GLY A 2 56.92 19.26 -29.92
C GLY A 2 57.46 19.60 -28.54
N LEU A 3 57.17 18.72 -27.58
CA LEU A 3 58.03 18.40 -26.44
C LEU A 3 57.58 17.05 -25.85
N PHE A 4 58.43 16.05 -26.08
CA PHE A 4 58.49 14.79 -25.33
C PHE A 4 59.24 15.01 -24.02
N LEU A 5 58.88 14.28 -22.96
CA LEU A 5 59.76 13.82 -21.86
C LEU A 5 59.13 12.50 -21.34
N SER A 6 59.65 11.33 -21.77
CA SER A 6 60.53 10.38 -21.02
C SER A 6 59.85 9.79 -19.78
N ASN A 7 59.42 8.52 -19.70
CA ASN A 7 60.14 7.23 -19.68
C ASN A 7 61.35 7.13 -18.73
N GLU A 8 61.15 6.45 -17.59
CA GLU A 8 62.08 5.53 -16.88
C GLU A 8 61.18 4.56 -16.09
N GLU A 9 61.11 3.26 -16.44
CA GLU A 9 61.96 2.15 -15.96
C GLU A 9 61.84 1.90 -14.44
N MET A 10 61.85 0.69 -13.88
CA MET A 10 61.70 -0.70 -14.30
C MET A 10 61.53 -1.45 -12.98
N GLY A 11 60.67 -2.47 -12.94
CA GLY A 11 60.49 -3.28 -11.72
C GLY A 11 59.74 -4.56 -12.01
N LYS A 12 60.26 -5.37 -12.92
CA LYS A 12 59.71 -6.67 -13.29
C LYS A 12 60.25 -7.75 -12.34
N LYS A 13 59.37 -8.45 -11.62
CA LYS A 13 59.61 -9.83 -11.17
C LYS A 13 58.30 -10.62 -11.14
N ASN A 14 58.19 -11.54 -12.09
CA ASN A 14 57.24 -12.67 -12.17
C ASN A 14 57.45 -13.61 -10.96
N ASP A 15 56.60 -14.56 -10.54
CA ASP A 15 55.59 -15.42 -11.14
C ASP A 15 54.68 -15.94 -9.99
N ASP A 16 53.37 -16.10 -10.20
CA ASP A 16 52.70 -17.42 -10.12
C ASP A 16 51.20 -17.36 -10.44
N HIS A 17 50.77 -18.40 -11.15
CA HIS A 17 49.54 -18.54 -11.93
C HIS A 17 48.28 -18.95 -11.14
N LYS A 18 47.11 -18.54 -11.65
CA LYS A 18 45.93 -19.42 -11.91
C LYS A 18 44.91 -18.72 -12.84
N PRO A 19 44.52 -19.32 -13.99
CA PRO A 19 43.57 -18.68 -14.91
C PRO A 19 42.13 -19.18 -14.70
N THR A 20 41.19 -18.28 -14.43
CA THR A 20 39.75 -18.55 -14.59
C THR A 20 39.24 -17.90 -15.88
N LYS A 21 38.70 -18.75 -16.74
CA LYS A 21 38.28 -18.48 -18.12
C LYS A 21 37.09 -17.52 -18.16
N ARG A 22 37.23 -16.41 -18.89
CA ARG A 22 36.10 -15.65 -19.47
C ARG A 22 35.99 -16.01 -20.97
N PRO A 23 34.79 -16.25 -21.51
CA PRO A 23 34.62 -16.46 -22.95
C PRO A 23 34.49 -15.11 -23.69
N PRO A 24 35.03 -14.99 -24.93
CA PRO A 24 34.81 -13.83 -25.78
C PRO A 24 33.59 -14.00 -26.70
N ILE A 25 32.98 -12.86 -27.01
CA ILE A 25 31.87 -12.64 -27.93
C ILE A 25 32.37 -12.67 -29.39
N ARG A 26 31.66 -13.39 -30.28
CA ARG A 26 31.55 -13.13 -31.74
C ARG A 26 30.28 -13.80 -32.33
N PRO A 27 29.76 -13.33 -33.48
CA PRO A 27 28.32 -13.24 -33.78
C PRO A 27 27.73 -14.50 -34.45
N PRO A 28 26.38 -14.67 -34.48
CA PRO A 28 25.77 -15.85 -35.06
C PRO A 28 25.63 -15.71 -36.59
N GLN A 29 26.32 -16.58 -37.33
CA GLN A 29 25.98 -16.90 -38.70
C GLN A 29 24.80 -17.88 -38.73
N TRP A 30 23.81 -17.54 -39.54
CA TRP A 30 22.59 -18.30 -39.79
C TRP A 30 22.92 -19.52 -40.68
N ASN A 31 22.75 -20.73 -40.16
CA ASN A 31 22.71 -21.94 -40.98
C ASN A 31 21.31 -22.55 -40.93
N THR A 32 20.65 -22.59 -42.08
CA THR A 32 19.36 -23.24 -42.31
C THR A 32 19.54 -24.76 -42.33
N ALA A 33 19.20 -25.42 -41.22
CA ALA A 33 19.22 -26.89 -41.15
C ALA A 33 17.96 -27.48 -41.81
N ARG A 34 18.15 -28.10 -42.98
CA ARG A 34 17.15 -28.99 -43.62
C ARG A 34 16.87 -30.20 -42.71
N VAL A 35 15.62 -30.38 -42.30
CA VAL A 35 15.19 -31.51 -41.45
C VAL A 35 14.89 -32.74 -42.32
N PRO A 36 15.45 -33.93 -42.01
CA PRO A 36 15.19 -35.14 -42.79
C PRO A 36 13.79 -35.75 -42.51
N PRO A 37 13.16 -36.42 -43.49
CA PRO A 37 11.72 -36.72 -43.52
C PRO A 37 11.25 -37.86 -42.59
N ARG A 38 12.09 -38.36 -41.68
CA ARG A 38 11.75 -39.50 -40.80
C ARG A 38 11.27 -39.11 -39.39
N LYS A 39 11.31 -37.81 -39.02
CA LYS A 39 10.83 -37.31 -37.71
C LYS A 39 9.41 -36.70 -37.76
N SER A 40 8.85 -36.44 -38.94
CA SER A 40 7.49 -35.90 -39.12
C SER A 40 6.40 -36.94 -38.83
N PHE A 41 6.61 -38.21 -39.20
CA PHE A 41 5.62 -39.27 -38.95
C PHE A 41 5.35 -39.55 -37.47
N LYS A 42 6.36 -39.43 -36.59
CA LYS A 42 6.15 -39.55 -35.13
C LYS A 42 5.31 -38.40 -34.57
N ARG A 43 5.49 -37.17 -35.09
CA ARG A 43 4.71 -36.01 -34.66
C ARG A 43 3.27 -36.07 -35.17
N LEU A 44 3.06 -36.58 -36.39
CA LEU A 44 1.74 -36.83 -36.93
C LEU A 44 1.00 -37.92 -36.14
N ALA A 45 1.67 -39.02 -35.80
CA ALA A 45 1.07 -40.09 -34.98
C ALA A 45 0.66 -39.58 -33.58
N ILE A 46 1.50 -38.75 -32.94
CA ILE A 46 1.16 -38.14 -31.65
C ILE A 46 -0.04 -37.19 -31.79
N ALA A 47 -0.09 -36.37 -32.85
CA ALA A 47 -1.22 -35.47 -33.10
C ALA A 47 -2.54 -36.24 -33.31
N VAL A 48 -2.50 -37.38 -34.00
CA VAL A 48 -3.67 -38.25 -34.17
C VAL A 48 -4.12 -38.86 -32.85
N VAL A 49 -3.18 -39.33 -32.01
CA VAL A 49 -3.52 -39.86 -30.67
C VAL A 49 -4.13 -38.78 -29.78
N VAL A 50 -3.57 -37.57 -29.77
CA VAL A 50 -4.14 -36.44 -29.03
C VAL A 50 -5.53 -36.08 -29.55
N GLY A 51 -5.72 -36.07 -30.88
CA GLY A 51 -7.03 -35.86 -31.49
C GLY A 51 -8.07 -36.90 -31.07
N ILE A 52 -7.68 -38.18 -31.00
CA ILE A 52 -8.56 -39.26 -30.51
C ILE A 52 -8.88 -39.08 -29.03
N CYS A 53 -7.90 -38.70 -28.20
CA CYS A 53 -8.15 -38.43 -26.78
C CYS A 53 -9.12 -37.26 -26.57
N VAL A 54 -8.97 -36.16 -27.33
CA VAL A 54 -9.89 -35.01 -27.28
C VAL A 54 -11.28 -35.41 -27.77
N TYR A 55 -11.36 -36.19 -28.85
CA TYR A 55 -12.64 -36.70 -29.36
C TYR A 55 -13.35 -37.59 -28.33
N LEU A 56 -12.63 -38.53 -27.72
CA LEU A 56 -13.19 -39.40 -26.67
C LEU A 56 -13.56 -38.62 -25.41
N PHE A 57 -12.82 -37.55 -25.08
CA PHE A 57 -13.15 -36.67 -23.97
C PHE A 57 -14.46 -35.94 -24.25
N ILE A 58 -14.60 -35.28 -25.41
CA ILE A 58 -15.83 -34.57 -25.79
C ILE A 58 -17.03 -35.52 -25.88
N HIS A 59 -16.85 -36.72 -26.43
CA HIS A 59 -17.94 -37.68 -26.63
C HIS A 59 -18.36 -38.41 -25.34
N ASN A 60 -17.51 -38.45 -24.31
CA ASN A 60 -17.84 -39.03 -23.00
C ASN A 60 -18.10 -37.97 -21.91
N ILE A 61 -18.32 -36.71 -22.27
CA ILE A 61 -18.90 -35.74 -21.32
C ILE A 61 -20.35 -36.19 -21.06
N PRO A 62 -20.71 -36.60 -19.82
CA PRO A 62 -22.10 -36.89 -19.50
C PRO A 62 -22.88 -35.58 -19.57
N THR A 63 -23.80 -35.47 -20.53
CA THR A 63 -24.68 -34.30 -20.71
C THR A 63 -25.82 -34.19 -19.70
N ASP A 64 -25.79 -34.99 -18.62
CA ASP A 64 -26.85 -35.02 -17.58
C ASP A 64 -26.43 -34.33 -16.27
N VAL A 65 -25.50 -33.39 -16.32
CA VAL A 65 -25.23 -32.51 -15.16
C VAL A 65 -26.00 -31.21 -15.34
N GLY A 66 -27.23 -31.19 -14.81
CA GLY A 66 -28.07 -29.99 -14.77
C GLY A 66 -27.40 -28.83 -14.03
N ILE A 67 -27.72 -27.61 -14.47
CA ILE A 67 -27.29 -26.35 -13.86
C ILE A 67 -27.73 -26.34 -12.39
N GLN A 68 -26.79 -26.52 -11.45
CA GLN A 68 -27.07 -26.47 -10.02
C GLN A 68 -27.32 -25.03 -9.58
N ASP A 69 -28.58 -24.78 -9.22
CA ASP A 69 -29.05 -23.60 -8.51
C ASP A 69 -28.25 -23.39 -7.22
N ARG A 70 -27.63 -22.22 -7.06
CA ARG A 70 -26.82 -21.83 -5.89
C ARG A 70 -27.70 -21.49 -4.67
N ARG A 71 -28.39 -22.48 -4.11
CA ARG A 71 -28.92 -22.41 -2.75
C ARG A 71 -28.25 -23.47 -1.87
N ARG A 72 -27.68 -22.99 -0.76
CA ARG A 72 -26.82 -23.70 0.21
C ARG A 72 -27.36 -25.09 0.59
N PRO A 73 -26.50 -26.11 0.79
CA PRO A 73 -26.96 -27.36 1.38
C PRO A 73 -27.20 -27.18 2.89
N VAL A 74 -28.43 -27.45 3.31
CA VAL A 74 -28.79 -27.71 4.72
C VAL A 74 -28.43 -29.17 4.99
N TYR A 75 -27.51 -29.42 5.92
CA TYR A 75 -27.16 -30.78 6.33
C TYR A 75 -28.09 -31.26 7.45
N HIS A 76 -28.86 -32.31 7.17
CA HIS A 76 -29.50 -33.14 8.18
C HIS A 76 -28.44 -34.06 8.83
N ARG A 77 -28.46 -34.14 10.17
CA ARG A 77 -27.64 -35.09 10.95
C ARG A 77 -28.18 -36.52 10.75
N PRO A 78 -27.33 -37.55 10.58
CA PRO A 78 -27.73 -38.94 10.72
C PRO A 78 -27.77 -39.36 12.20
N ASP A 79 -28.74 -40.22 12.53
CA ASP A 79 -28.88 -40.94 13.80
C ASP A 79 -27.71 -41.95 14.01
N PRO A 80 -27.41 -42.35 15.25
CA PRO A 80 -26.26 -43.18 15.59
C PRO A 80 -26.65 -44.66 15.65
N ASP A 81 -26.57 -45.38 14.53
CA ASP A 81 -26.48 -46.84 14.52
C ASP A 81 -26.02 -47.27 13.13
N ASP A 82 -24.70 -47.38 12.93
CA ASP A 82 -24.14 -48.24 11.88
C ASP A 82 -22.70 -48.63 12.24
N ASP A 83 -22.57 -49.90 12.64
CA ASP A 83 -21.33 -50.60 13.00
C ASP A 83 -20.48 -50.92 11.75
N LEU A 84 -19.32 -50.28 11.59
CA LEU A 84 -18.23 -50.79 10.75
C LEU A 84 -16.83 -50.49 11.34
N PRO A 85 -15.81 -51.34 11.07
CA PRO A 85 -14.73 -51.60 12.02
C PRO A 85 -13.51 -50.68 11.88
N VAL A 86 -12.94 -50.32 13.03
CA VAL A 86 -11.75 -49.46 13.22
C VAL A 86 -10.44 -50.24 12.95
N PRO A 87 -9.46 -49.70 12.20
CA PRO A 87 -8.11 -50.29 12.12
C PRO A 87 -7.27 -49.95 13.35
N GLU A 88 -6.63 -50.97 13.95
CA GLU A 88 -5.75 -50.83 15.12
C GLU A 88 -4.46 -50.03 14.83
N PRO A 89 -3.99 -49.19 15.77
CA PRO A 89 -2.69 -48.53 15.67
C PRO A 89 -1.52 -49.38 16.19
N ILE A 90 -0.40 -49.32 15.45
CA ILE A 90 0.88 -49.99 15.70
C ILE A 90 1.54 -49.51 17.02
N PRO A 91 2.14 -50.39 17.85
CA PRO A 91 2.74 -49.99 19.12
C PRO A 91 4.18 -49.45 18.98
N MET A 92 4.43 -48.28 19.60
CA MET A 92 5.77 -47.68 19.72
C MET A 92 6.61 -48.31 20.86
N PRO A 93 7.96 -48.23 20.81
CA PRO A 93 8.86 -48.93 21.73
C PRO A 93 8.90 -48.26 23.12
N ARG A 94 8.78 -49.07 24.18
CA ARG A 94 8.87 -48.64 25.59
C ARG A 94 10.32 -48.31 25.99
N LEU A 95 10.60 -47.05 26.36
CA LEU A 95 11.80 -46.70 27.14
C LEU A 95 11.58 -47.07 28.62
N LYS A 96 12.55 -47.77 29.21
CA LYS A 96 12.56 -48.16 30.64
C LYS A 96 12.86 -46.94 31.54
N PRO A 97 12.21 -46.79 32.71
CA PRO A 97 12.61 -45.79 33.71
C PRO A 97 13.84 -46.25 34.50
N ALA A 98 14.79 -45.34 34.73
CA ALA A 98 15.92 -45.54 35.63
C ALA A 98 15.48 -45.41 37.10
N GLN A 99 16.04 -46.26 37.96
CA GLN A 99 15.81 -46.29 39.42
C GLN A 99 16.39 -45.03 40.12
N PRO A 100 15.78 -44.57 41.23
CA PRO A 100 16.33 -43.50 42.06
C PRO A 100 17.33 -44.04 43.11
N PRO A 101 18.42 -43.33 43.44
CA PRO A 101 19.24 -43.68 44.59
C PRO A 101 18.67 -43.11 45.91
N ALA A 102 18.95 -43.85 46.98
CA ALA A 102 18.42 -43.72 48.34
C ALA A 102 18.88 -42.46 49.10
N LYS A 103 18.02 -42.01 50.02
CA LYS A 103 18.26 -40.94 51.00
C LYS A 103 19.23 -41.38 52.11
N PRO A 104 19.93 -40.44 52.76
CA PRO A 104 20.14 -40.50 54.21
C PRO A 104 19.36 -39.39 54.94
N ASN A 105 18.82 -39.81 56.07
CA ASN A 105 17.98 -39.08 57.00
C ASN A 105 18.82 -38.17 57.91
N LYS A 106 18.48 -36.87 58.01
CA LYS A 106 18.79 -36.04 59.18
C LYS A 106 17.60 -35.12 59.46
N GLN A 107 16.96 -35.37 60.59
CA GLN A 107 15.97 -34.49 61.22
C GLN A 107 16.68 -33.33 61.97
N VAL A 108 15.85 -32.36 62.39
CA VAL A 108 16.11 -31.14 63.20
C VAL A 108 16.30 -29.90 62.32
N ALA A 109 15.50 -28.82 62.37
CA ALA A 109 14.48 -28.33 63.31
C ALA A 109 13.41 -27.50 62.55
N LYS A 110 12.21 -27.34 63.13
CA LYS A 110 11.25 -26.29 62.75
C LYS A 110 11.84 -24.91 63.08
N PRO A 111 11.59 -23.92 62.23
CA PRO A 111 11.01 -22.68 62.71
C PRO A 111 9.70 -22.37 62.00
N THR A 112 8.71 -22.08 62.84
CA THR A 112 7.65 -21.08 62.75
C THR A 112 7.35 -20.45 61.37
N GLN A 113 6.05 -20.48 61.05
CA GLN A 113 5.41 -19.69 60.01
C GLN A 113 5.85 -18.22 60.11
N ASP A 114 6.40 -17.73 59.00
CA ASP A 114 6.16 -16.38 58.51
C ASP A 114 6.13 -16.47 56.98
N SER A 115 5.10 -15.85 56.40
CA SER A 115 4.74 -15.84 54.98
C SER A 115 5.92 -15.51 54.05
N ALA A 116 6.41 -16.51 53.32
CA ALA A 116 7.30 -16.32 52.17
C ALA A 116 6.45 -15.97 50.93
N PRO A 117 6.91 -15.04 50.06
CA PRO A 117 6.19 -14.69 48.84
C PRO A 117 6.11 -15.91 47.91
N GLU A 118 4.96 -16.10 47.25
CA GLU A 118 4.72 -17.18 46.30
C GLU A 118 5.92 -17.36 45.35
N SER A 119 6.59 -18.51 45.42
CA SER A 119 7.77 -18.79 44.60
C SER A 119 7.38 -18.74 43.11
N SER A 120 7.87 -17.74 42.39
CA SER A 120 7.58 -17.59 40.96
C SER A 120 8.12 -18.80 40.17
N TYR A 121 7.24 -19.44 39.40
CA TYR A 121 7.52 -20.64 38.62
C TYR A 121 8.34 -20.30 37.36
N ASN A 122 9.48 -20.99 37.19
CA ASN A 122 10.38 -20.83 36.04
C ASN A 122 10.66 -22.17 35.31
N GLY A 123 9.69 -23.10 35.34
CA GLY A 123 9.85 -24.42 34.71
C GLY A 123 9.59 -24.44 33.20
N PRO A 124 9.55 -25.64 32.57
CA PRO A 124 9.37 -25.78 31.13
C PRO A 124 8.05 -25.15 30.65
N VAL A 125 8.09 -24.57 29.45
CA VAL A 125 6.92 -23.99 28.78
C VAL A 125 6.17 -25.10 28.06
N VAL A 126 4.91 -25.30 28.43
CA VAL A 126 3.97 -26.25 27.80
C VAL A 126 2.65 -25.53 27.61
N PHE A 127 2.03 -25.67 26.44
CA PHE A 127 0.74 -25.06 26.11
C PHE A 127 -0.36 -26.14 26.14
N PRO A 128 -1.17 -26.22 27.21
CA PRO A 128 -2.17 -27.28 27.35
C PRO A 128 -3.29 -27.20 26.30
N HIS A 129 -3.67 -25.99 25.88
CA HIS A 129 -4.85 -25.77 25.03
C HIS A 129 -4.53 -25.29 23.61
N LEU A 130 -3.35 -24.71 23.37
CA LEU A 130 -3.00 -24.11 22.08
C LEU A 130 -3.06 -25.12 20.92
N ALA A 131 -2.50 -26.32 21.12
CA ALA A 131 -2.44 -27.34 20.07
C ALA A 131 -3.83 -27.73 19.56
N VAL A 132 -4.81 -27.90 20.46
CA VAL A 132 -6.18 -28.26 20.13
C VAL A 132 -6.82 -27.17 19.28
N SER A 133 -6.68 -25.90 19.70
CA SER A 133 -7.25 -24.77 18.95
C SER A 133 -6.59 -24.56 17.58
N LEU A 134 -5.29 -24.83 17.43
CA LEU A 134 -4.58 -24.72 16.14
C LEU A 134 -4.89 -25.88 15.19
N GLN A 135 -5.24 -27.06 15.70
CA GLN A 135 -5.70 -28.16 14.85
C GLN A 135 -7.12 -27.91 14.31
N ALA A 136 -7.95 -27.19 15.05
CA ALA A 136 -9.33 -26.88 14.67
C ALA A 136 -9.45 -25.91 13.47
N ILE A 137 -8.38 -25.20 13.10
CA ILE A 137 -8.41 -24.17 12.04
C ILE A 137 -8.05 -24.67 10.64
N TYR A 138 -8.23 -25.97 10.37
CA TYR A 138 -7.94 -26.55 9.05
C TYR A 138 -8.66 -25.81 7.89
N SER A 139 -9.87 -25.31 8.14
CA SER A 139 -10.68 -24.56 7.17
C SER A 139 -10.10 -23.20 6.77
N THR A 140 -9.21 -22.60 7.58
CA THR A 140 -8.68 -21.26 7.34
C THR A 140 -7.43 -21.25 6.44
N ARG A 141 -7.10 -22.40 5.85
CA ARG A 141 -5.95 -22.59 4.95
C ARG A 141 -4.60 -22.25 5.61
N GLY A 142 -4.51 -22.44 6.93
CA GLY A 142 -3.26 -22.21 7.68
C GLY A 142 -2.08 -23.06 7.24
N ALA A 143 -2.29 -24.14 6.47
CA ALA A 143 -1.22 -24.91 5.84
C ALA A 143 -0.44 -24.16 4.74
N TYR A 144 -1.01 -23.08 4.19
CA TYR A 144 -0.38 -22.26 3.15
C TYR A 144 0.17 -20.97 3.75
N THR A 145 1.32 -20.53 3.26
CA THR A 145 1.95 -19.26 3.65
C THR A 145 1.18 -18.03 3.13
N SER A 146 0.44 -18.19 2.03
CA SER A 146 -0.53 -17.22 1.53
C SER A 146 -1.94 -17.70 1.88
N ASN A 147 -2.55 -17.02 2.86
CA ASN A 147 -3.90 -17.31 3.34
C ASN A 147 -4.59 -16.00 3.76
N LYS A 148 -5.72 -16.09 4.47
CA LYS A 148 -6.48 -14.92 4.91
C LYS A 148 -6.49 -14.72 6.43
N ASN A 149 -5.55 -15.33 7.14
CA ASN A 149 -5.55 -15.35 8.60
C ASN A 149 -4.99 -14.04 9.16
N VAL A 150 -5.76 -13.39 10.02
CA VAL A 150 -5.35 -12.20 10.77
C VAL A 150 -5.46 -12.50 12.24
N LEU A 151 -4.41 -12.21 13.00
CA LEU A 151 -4.34 -12.54 14.42
C LEU A 151 -4.38 -11.27 15.27
N PHE A 152 -5.33 -11.20 16.20
CA PHE A 152 -5.27 -10.31 17.34
C PHE A 152 -4.62 -11.05 18.50
N ALA A 153 -3.69 -10.42 19.20
CA ALA A 153 -3.02 -11.04 20.34
C ALA A 153 -2.89 -10.07 21.50
N ALA A 154 -3.16 -10.56 22.71
CA ALA A 154 -3.05 -9.77 23.93
C ALA A 154 -2.52 -10.62 25.10
N SER A 155 -1.85 -9.97 26.04
CA SER A 155 -1.48 -10.56 27.32
C SER A 155 -2.24 -9.93 28.48
N SER A 156 -2.44 -8.62 28.46
CA SER A 156 -3.25 -7.88 29.41
C SER A 156 -4.74 -8.09 29.12
N LEU A 157 -5.55 -8.34 30.16
CA LEU A 157 -7.00 -8.42 29.99
C LEU A 157 -7.62 -7.08 29.56
N LYS A 158 -6.98 -5.96 29.93
CA LYS A 158 -7.40 -4.62 29.49
C LYS A 158 -7.16 -4.44 27.99
N SER A 159 -6.00 -4.86 27.52
CA SER A 159 -5.67 -4.85 26.08
C SER A 159 -6.56 -5.81 25.31
N ALA A 160 -6.85 -6.99 25.85
CA ALA A 160 -7.82 -7.91 25.25
C ALA A 160 -9.21 -7.26 25.10
N ALA A 161 -9.71 -6.59 26.15
CA ALA A 161 -10.98 -5.87 26.11
C ALA A 161 -11.00 -4.70 25.10
N ALA A 162 -9.85 -4.04 24.89
CA ALA A 162 -9.72 -2.98 23.90
C ALA A 162 -9.68 -3.51 22.44
N LEU A 163 -9.09 -4.69 22.23
CA LEU A 163 -8.90 -5.28 20.90
C LEU A 163 -10.12 -6.08 20.42
N LEU A 164 -10.83 -6.76 21.30
CA LEU A 164 -11.95 -7.65 20.94
C LEU A 164 -13.07 -6.97 20.14
N PRO A 165 -13.52 -5.73 20.44
CA PRO A 165 -14.50 -5.04 19.63
C PRO A 165 -14.03 -4.80 18.19
N MET A 166 -12.75 -4.45 18.00
CA MET A 166 -12.17 -4.27 16.66
C MET A 166 -12.05 -5.60 15.92
N ALA A 167 -11.65 -6.67 16.61
CA ALA A 167 -11.60 -8.01 16.05
C ALA A 167 -13.00 -8.49 15.61
N CYS A 168 -14.03 -8.21 16.41
CA CYS A 168 -15.42 -8.53 16.06
C CYS A 168 -15.88 -7.74 14.83
N GLN A 169 -15.63 -6.42 14.78
CA GLN A 169 -15.93 -5.63 13.58
C GLN A 169 -15.27 -6.22 12.33
N MET A 170 -13.99 -6.61 12.43
CA MET A 170 -13.28 -7.21 11.30
C MET A 170 -13.82 -8.60 10.91
N GLY A 171 -14.25 -9.39 11.89
CA GLY A 171 -14.83 -10.72 11.64
C GLY A 171 -16.16 -10.63 10.89
N VAL A 172 -17.02 -9.66 11.26
CA VAL A 172 -18.31 -9.40 10.60
C VAL A 172 -18.15 -8.98 9.13
N GLU A 173 -17.03 -8.36 8.74
CA GLU A 173 -16.76 -8.01 7.34
C GLU A 173 -16.50 -9.23 6.45
N LEU A 174 -16.16 -10.39 7.03
CA LEU A 174 -15.89 -11.65 6.32
C LEU A 174 -14.82 -11.57 5.21
N ARG A 175 -13.96 -10.53 5.25
CA ARG A 175 -12.84 -10.34 4.30
C ARG A 175 -11.62 -11.19 4.67
N SER A 176 -11.47 -11.51 5.96
CA SER A 176 -10.35 -12.25 6.55
C SER A 176 -10.85 -13.25 7.59
N PHE A 177 -10.07 -14.31 7.86
CA PHE A 177 -10.31 -15.18 9.00
C PHE A 177 -9.67 -14.55 10.24
N VAL A 178 -10.49 -14.09 11.18
CA VAL A 178 -10.03 -13.38 12.36
C VAL A 178 -9.80 -14.35 13.51
N HIS A 179 -8.59 -14.31 14.05
CA HIS A 179 -8.16 -15.11 15.18
C HIS A 179 -7.85 -14.22 16.37
N PHE A 180 -8.10 -14.71 17.59
CA PHE A 180 -7.72 -14.02 18.81
C PHE A 180 -6.91 -14.96 19.72
N ALA A 181 -5.67 -14.60 20.05
CA ALA A 181 -4.82 -15.35 20.96
C ALA A 181 -4.62 -14.64 22.29
N LEU A 182 -4.92 -15.33 23.39
CA LEU A 182 -4.63 -14.86 24.74
C LEU A 182 -3.30 -15.46 25.24
N MET A 183 -2.34 -14.61 25.60
CA MET A 183 -1.03 -14.97 26.15
C MET A 183 -0.82 -14.36 27.55
N SER A 184 -1.86 -14.45 28.37
CA SER A 184 -1.96 -13.76 29.67
C SER A 184 -1.32 -14.52 30.84
N LYS A 185 -1.06 -13.76 31.91
CA LYS A 185 -0.83 -14.29 33.26
C LYS A 185 -2.14 -14.70 33.96
N SER A 186 -3.29 -14.16 33.54
CA SER A 186 -4.60 -14.45 34.15
C SER A 186 -5.12 -15.84 33.79
N GLU A 187 -5.84 -16.47 34.72
CA GLU A 187 -6.48 -17.80 34.57
C GLU A 187 -7.95 -17.70 34.12
N ILE A 188 -8.42 -16.53 33.65
CA ILE A 188 -9.78 -16.34 33.11
C ILE A 188 -10.10 -17.39 32.02
N SER A 189 -11.30 -17.97 32.03
CA SER A 189 -11.67 -18.89 30.95
C SER A 189 -11.89 -18.14 29.63
N MET A 190 -11.68 -18.80 28.48
CA MET A 190 -11.92 -18.15 27.19
C MET A 190 -13.40 -17.78 27.01
N ASP A 191 -14.31 -18.57 27.58
CA ASP A 191 -15.76 -18.32 27.54
C ASP A 191 -16.15 -17.10 28.40
N GLU A 192 -15.53 -16.95 29.58
CA GLU A 192 -15.72 -15.78 30.42
C GLU A 192 -15.13 -14.52 29.78
N LEU A 193 -13.96 -14.61 29.14
CA LEU A 193 -13.38 -13.50 28.38
C LEU A 193 -14.34 -13.03 27.27
N ARG A 194 -14.98 -13.95 26.55
CA ARG A 194 -15.98 -13.62 25.52
C ARG A 194 -17.20 -12.94 26.13
N ALA A 195 -17.77 -13.55 27.17
CA ALA A 195 -18.99 -13.06 27.82
C ALA A 195 -18.83 -11.65 28.40
N VAL A 196 -17.71 -11.37 29.07
CA VAL A 196 -17.44 -10.05 29.68
C VAL A 196 -17.27 -8.95 28.61
N ASN A 197 -16.80 -9.30 27.42
CA ASN A 197 -16.58 -8.36 26.33
C ASN A 197 -17.74 -8.31 25.32
N GLY A 198 -18.85 -8.99 25.59
CA GLY A 198 -20.01 -9.01 24.70
C GLY A 198 -19.71 -9.63 23.33
N VAL A 199 -18.73 -10.54 23.25
CA VAL A 199 -18.39 -11.26 22.02
C VAL A 199 -19.15 -12.57 21.99
N ASP A 200 -20.00 -12.74 20.98
CA ASP A 200 -20.73 -13.97 20.71
C ASP A 200 -20.26 -14.59 19.37
N ASP A 201 -20.94 -15.66 18.95
CA ASP A 201 -20.61 -16.37 17.72
C ASP A 201 -20.86 -15.52 16.45
N SER A 202 -21.62 -14.42 16.53
CA SER A 202 -21.86 -13.52 15.38
C SER A 202 -20.62 -12.73 14.97
N CYS A 203 -19.64 -12.60 15.86
CA CYS A 203 -18.38 -11.92 15.59
C CYS A 203 -17.41 -12.72 14.69
N GLU A 204 -17.68 -14.01 14.43
CA GLU A 204 -16.85 -14.86 13.54
C GLU A 204 -15.35 -14.89 13.94
N ILE A 205 -15.05 -14.81 15.25
CA ILE A 205 -13.68 -14.84 15.79
C ILE A 205 -13.31 -16.25 16.25
N ILE A 206 -12.14 -16.73 15.82
CA ILE A 206 -11.57 -17.99 16.27
C ILE A 206 -10.58 -17.76 17.42
N PHE A 207 -10.86 -18.33 18.59
CA PHE A 207 -10.05 -18.10 19.79
C PHE A 207 -8.98 -19.17 20.00
N HIS A 208 -7.81 -18.72 20.47
CA HIS A 208 -6.66 -19.54 20.81
C HIS A 208 -6.19 -19.24 22.23
N ASP A 209 -6.14 -20.26 23.08
CA ASP A 209 -5.54 -20.15 24.40
C ASP A 209 -4.05 -20.52 24.32
N ALA A 210 -3.21 -19.48 24.26
CA ALA A 210 -1.77 -19.58 24.14
C ALA A 210 -1.06 -19.38 25.50
N ARG A 211 -1.78 -19.49 26.62
CA ARG A 211 -1.19 -19.38 27.95
C ARG A 211 -0.34 -20.60 28.27
N PRO A 212 0.86 -20.41 28.85
CA PRO A 212 1.67 -21.54 29.28
C PRO A 212 1.12 -22.14 30.58
N SER A 213 1.43 -23.41 30.85
CA SER A 213 1.11 -24.05 32.12
C SER A 213 1.59 -23.22 33.31
N ARG A 214 0.75 -23.08 34.34
CA ARG A 214 1.01 -22.23 35.52
C ARG A 214 1.29 -20.76 35.16
N SER A 215 0.47 -20.16 34.30
CA SER A 215 0.58 -18.75 33.89
C SER A 215 0.59 -17.81 35.09
N ALA A 216 -0.37 -17.93 36.01
CA ALA A 216 -0.52 -17.04 37.17
C ALA A 216 0.71 -16.93 38.06
N SER A 217 1.45 -18.02 38.25
CA SER A 217 2.65 -18.04 39.11
C SER A 217 3.95 -17.88 38.34
N SER A 218 3.93 -17.66 37.02
CA SER A 218 5.15 -17.60 36.21
C SER A 218 5.97 -16.32 36.37
N THR A 219 7.29 -16.45 36.22
CA THR A 219 8.18 -15.29 36.07
C THR A 219 7.95 -14.60 34.71
N GLU A 220 8.21 -13.30 34.63
CA GLU A 220 8.11 -12.54 33.37
C GLU A 220 9.07 -13.06 32.29
N SER A 221 10.27 -13.48 32.68
CA SER A 221 11.23 -14.12 31.75
C SER A 221 10.67 -15.40 31.14
N ARG A 222 10.00 -16.25 31.95
CA ARG A 222 9.30 -17.43 31.44
C ARG A 222 8.17 -17.05 30.50
N LEU A 223 7.37 -16.05 30.85
CA LEU A 223 6.25 -15.59 30.02
C LEU A 223 6.73 -15.01 28.68
N ARG A 224 7.81 -14.22 28.68
CA ARG A 224 8.46 -13.74 27.45
C ARG A 224 8.86 -14.90 26.52
N ASN A 225 9.53 -15.91 27.08
CA ASN A 225 9.91 -17.10 26.33
C ASN A 225 8.69 -17.89 25.85
N ALA A 226 7.61 -17.92 26.65
CA ALA A 226 6.36 -18.56 26.27
C ALA A 226 5.69 -17.84 25.10
N VAL A 227 5.60 -16.51 25.10
CA VAL A 227 5.06 -15.73 23.97
C VAL A 227 5.80 -16.09 22.68
N GLY A 228 7.14 -16.13 22.72
CA GLY A 228 7.91 -16.48 21.53
C GLY A 228 7.67 -17.90 21.03
N ARG A 229 7.59 -18.89 21.93
CA ARG A 229 7.26 -20.27 21.56
C ARG A 229 5.82 -20.43 21.05
N ALA A 230 4.87 -19.73 21.65
CA ALA A 230 3.49 -19.74 21.20
C ALA A 230 3.37 -19.16 19.78
N MET A 231 4.04 -18.02 19.52
CA MET A 231 4.09 -17.43 18.18
C MET A 231 4.77 -18.34 17.16
N TYR A 232 5.80 -19.09 17.54
CA TYR A 232 6.38 -20.11 16.67
C TYR A 232 5.35 -21.17 16.24
N HIS A 233 4.56 -21.69 17.19
CA HIS A 233 3.50 -22.65 16.88
C HIS A 233 2.40 -22.01 16.03
N ILE A 234 1.92 -20.83 16.41
CA ILE A 234 0.91 -20.10 15.64
C ILE A 234 1.40 -19.87 14.20
N ASN A 235 2.63 -19.38 14.01
CA ASN A 235 3.17 -19.16 12.68
C ASN A 235 3.29 -20.45 11.86
N SER A 236 3.65 -21.57 12.50
CA SER A 236 3.82 -22.87 11.82
C SER A 236 2.50 -23.49 11.34
N TYR A 237 1.38 -23.22 12.03
CA TYR A 237 0.07 -23.83 11.72
C TYR A 237 -0.94 -22.87 11.09
N MET A 238 -0.85 -21.57 11.41
CA MET A 238 -1.78 -20.53 10.97
C MET A 238 -1.19 -19.64 9.87
N HIS A 239 0.13 -19.39 9.88
CA HIS A 239 0.80 -18.40 9.02
C HIS A 239 0.03 -17.07 8.93
N PRO A 240 -0.11 -16.31 10.04
CA PRO A 240 -0.89 -15.08 10.05
C PRO A 240 -0.29 -14.03 9.09
N GLN A 241 -1.14 -13.43 8.26
CA GLN A 241 -0.75 -12.37 7.32
C GLN A 241 -0.47 -11.05 8.03
N ALA A 242 -1.11 -10.82 9.18
CA ALA A 242 -0.86 -9.70 10.07
C ALA A 242 -1.18 -10.08 11.52
N VAL A 243 -0.43 -9.49 12.46
CA VAL A 243 -0.67 -9.63 13.89
C VAL A 243 -0.92 -8.26 14.52
N LEU A 244 -2.11 -8.04 15.08
CA LEU A 244 -2.51 -6.81 15.74
C LEU A 244 -2.38 -6.98 17.26
N VAL A 245 -1.70 -6.03 17.89
CA VAL A 245 -1.49 -5.99 19.34
C VAL A 245 -1.74 -4.59 19.86
N ASP A 246 -2.06 -4.47 21.14
CA ASP A 246 -2.15 -3.17 21.81
C ASP A 246 -0.73 -2.66 22.11
N GLY A 247 -0.32 -1.58 21.44
CA GLY A 247 0.99 -0.94 21.62
C GLY A 247 1.04 0.05 22.78
N SER A 248 -0.07 0.26 23.48
CA SER A 248 -0.13 1.17 24.63
C SER A 248 0.58 0.61 25.86
N SER A 249 0.80 1.46 26.86
CA SER A 249 1.32 1.06 28.17
C SER A 249 0.36 0.17 28.98
N THR A 250 -0.86 -0.11 28.48
CA THR A 250 -1.79 -1.03 29.15
C THR A 250 -1.46 -2.50 28.89
N GLU A 251 -0.68 -2.78 27.86
CA GLU A 251 -0.16 -4.11 27.54
C GLU A 251 1.13 -4.41 28.32
N GLN A 252 1.43 -5.70 28.48
CA GLN A 252 2.58 -6.18 29.24
C GLN A 252 3.88 -6.02 28.46
N ALA A 253 4.91 -5.44 29.11
CA ALA A 253 6.22 -5.22 28.49
C ALA A 253 6.87 -6.52 27.99
N TYR A 254 6.81 -7.60 28.77
CA TYR A 254 7.36 -8.90 28.35
C TYR A 254 6.71 -9.45 27.08
N PHE A 255 5.44 -9.12 26.84
CA PHE A 255 4.69 -9.55 25.67
C PHE A 255 5.12 -8.75 24.45
N LEU A 256 5.09 -7.41 24.53
CA LEU A 256 5.49 -6.53 23.42
C LEU A 256 6.95 -6.77 23.01
N GLU A 257 7.85 -6.91 23.98
CA GLU A 257 9.25 -7.19 23.70
C GLU A 257 9.47 -8.56 23.04
N ALA A 258 8.69 -9.57 23.42
CA ALA A 258 8.71 -10.86 22.74
C ALA A 258 8.18 -10.72 21.30
N MET A 259 7.03 -10.08 21.09
CA MET A 259 6.44 -9.86 19.77
C MET A 259 7.40 -9.14 18.81
N ARG A 260 7.99 -8.03 19.25
CA ARG A 260 8.98 -7.27 18.49
C ARG A 260 10.22 -8.10 18.13
N SER A 261 10.70 -8.94 19.06
CA SER A 261 11.86 -9.80 18.82
C SER A 261 11.59 -10.96 17.84
N GLN A 262 10.37 -11.51 17.86
CA GLN A 262 10.02 -12.70 17.07
C GLN A 262 9.52 -12.36 15.66
N SER A 263 8.88 -11.21 15.48
CA SER A 263 8.32 -10.78 14.19
C SER A 263 9.33 -10.81 13.03
N PRO A 264 10.55 -10.24 13.14
CA PRO A 264 11.54 -10.31 12.07
C PRO A 264 12.04 -11.73 11.78
N THR A 265 12.10 -12.58 12.81
CA THR A 265 12.58 -13.97 12.71
C THR A 265 11.57 -14.87 12.02
N LEU A 266 10.28 -14.67 12.31
CA LEU A 266 9.18 -15.50 11.82
C LEU A 266 8.52 -14.92 10.55
N GLY A 267 8.81 -13.67 10.19
CA GLY A 267 8.42 -13.05 8.93
C GLY A 267 6.97 -12.54 8.86
N PHE A 268 6.30 -12.37 9.99
CA PHE A 268 4.94 -11.77 10.04
C PHE A 268 5.00 -10.29 10.46
N PRO A 269 4.12 -9.41 9.91
CA PRO A 269 4.05 -8.03 10.33
C PRO A 269 3.28 -7.89 11.64
N VAL A 270 3.85 -7.15 12.59
CA VAL A 270 3.17 -6.73 13.83
C VAL A 270 2.69 -5.29 13.67
N ILE A 271 1.41 -5.08 13.92
CA ILE A 271 0.76 -3.77 13.94
C ILE A 271 0.44 -3.43 15.39
N GLU A 272 1.18 -2.48 15.93
CA GLU A 272 0.99 -1.98 17.29
C GLU A 272 -0.04 -0.86 17.27
N LEU A 273 -1.19 -1.12 17.88
CA LEU A 273 -2.32 -0.22 17.92
C LEU A 273 -2.16 0.79 19.07
N PRO A 274 -2.28 2.11 18.84
CA PRO A 274 -2.24 3.11 19.92
C PRO A 274 -3.43 2.98 20.88
N SER A 275 -3.36 3.71 22.00
CA SER A 275 -4.51 3.84 22.90
C SER A 275 -5.75 4.36 22.16
N ASN A 276 -6.94 3.83 22.51
CA ASN A 276 -8.21 4.20 21.88
C ASN A 276 -8.28 3.93 20.36
N SER A 277 -7.55 2.93 19.86
CA SER A 277 -7.50 2.61 18.43
C SER A 277 -8.85 2.39 17.78
N LEU A 278 -9.85 1.83 18.47
CA LEU A 278 -11.18 1.64 17.87
C LEU A 278 -11.79 2.95 17.33
N LYS A 279 -11.56 4.07 18.03
CA LYS A 279 -12.11 5.38 17.64
C LYS A 279 -11.42 5.96 16.41
N HIS A 280 -10.09 5.82 16.32
CA HIS A 280 -9.26 6.47 15.29
C HIS A 280 -8.95 5.55 14.09
N LEU A 281 -8.94 4.24 14.34
CA LEU A 281 -8.51 3.18 13.43
C LEU A 281 -9.61 2.14 13.18
N GLY A 282 -10.88 2.42 13.53
CA GLY A 282 -12.00 1.52 13.24
C GLY A 282 -12.11 1.14 11.76
N TRP A 283 -11.68 2.02 10.86
CA TRP A 283 -11.61 1.74 9.42
C TRP A 283 -10.66 0.58 9.06
N MET A 284 -9.70 0.22 9.92
CA MET A 284 -8.81 -0.93 9.70
C MET A 284 -9.58 -2.25 9.64
N ALA A 285 -10.74 -2.35 10.31
CA ALA A 285 -11.58 -3.54 10.25
C ALA A 285 -12.10 -3.82 8.84
N LYS A 286 -12.21 -2.77 8.00
CA LYS A 286 -12.63 -2.87 6.61
C LYS A 286 -11.55 -3.43 5.68
N LEU A 287 -10.29 -3.50 6.10
CA LEU A 287 -9.19 -4.01 5.27
C LEU A 287 -9.16 -5.54 5.25
N ASP A 288 -8.63 -6.10 4.16
CA ASP A 288 -8.35 -7.53 4.06
C ASP A 288 -6.94 -7.89 4.56
N SER A 289 -6.72 -9.19 4.76
CA SER A 289 -5.43 -9.77 5.18
C SER A 289 -4.23 -9.34 4.33
N SER A 290 -4.39 -9.27 3.00
CA SER A 290 -3.34 -8.84 2.06
C SER A 290 -2.95 -7.37 2.26
N SER A 291 -3.94 -6.50 2.47
CA SER A 291 -3.71 -5.10 2.79
C SER A 291 -2.97 -4.94 4.11
N LEU A 292 -3.42 -5.64 5.17
CA LEU A 292 -2.78 -5.60 6.48
C LEU A 292 -1.34 -6.15 6.44
N ALA A 293 -1.06 -7.14 5.60
CA ALA A 293 0.30 -7.66 5.40
C ALA A 293 1.27 -6.63 4.79
N ALA A 294 0.75 -5.59 4.14
CA ALA A 294 1.50 -4.48 3.58
C ALA A 294 1.55 -3.24 4.49
N TRP A 295 0.91 -3.27 5.66
CA TRP A 295 0.75 -2.12 6.57
C TRP A 295 2.07 -1.38 6.85
N ASN A 296 3.11 -2.11 7.30
CA ASN A 296 4.43 -1.54 7.61
C ASN A 296 5.36 -1.39 6.40
N LYS A 297 4.95 -1.85 5.21
CA LYS A 297 5.77 -1.76 3.98
C LYS A 297 5.57 -0.42 3.28
N VAL A 298 4.34 0.10 3.28
CA VAL A 298 3.98 1.35 2.62
C VAL A 298 4.62 2.54 3.33
N SER A 299 5.47 3.29 2.61
CA SER A 299 6.11 4.52 3.05
C SER A 299 5.66 5.69 2.18
N ILE A 300 5.39 6.84 2.80
CA ILE A 300 4.95 8.06 2.12
C ILE A 300 5.88 9.17 2.54
N ASP A 301 6.41 9.93 1.57
CA ASP A 301 7.16 11.15 1.82
C ASP A 301 6.31 12.35 1.38
N ILE A 302 6.42 13.48 2.08
CA ILE A 302 5.71 14.72 1.76
C ILE A 302 6.69 15.67 1.04
N LEU A 303 6.25 16.19 -0.10
CA LEU A 303 6.98 17.16 -0.89
C LEU A 303 6.16 18.45 -1.02
N ILE A 304 6.76 19.57 -0.62
CA ILE A 304 6.17 20.91 -0.74
C ILE A 304 7.09 21.77 -1.61
N HIS A 305 6.54 22.38 -2.67
CA HIS A 305 7.23 23.39 -3.47
C HIS A 305 6.66 24.77 -3.17
N ALA A 306 7.44 25.62 -2.47
CA ALA A 306 7.03 26.97 -2.12
C ALA A 306 7.52 28.01 -3.15
N PRO A 307 6.62 28.77 -3.80
CA PRO A 307 7.03 29.89 -4.65
C PRO A 307 7.37 31.13 -3.80
N PRO A 308 8.09 32.11 -4.35
CA PRO A 308 8.35 33.39 -3.67
C PRO A 308 7.06 34.09 -3.23
N GLY A 309 7.05 34.69 -2.04
CA GLY A 309 5.89 35.46 -1.55
C GLY A 309 4.72 34.61 -1.02
N ALA A 310 4.90 33.30 -0.82
CA ALA A 310 3.88 32.37 -0.33
C ALA A 310 3.93 32.14 1.20
N SER A 311 4.47 33.10 1.98
CA SER A 311 4.70 32.91 3.42
C SER A 311 3.45 32.53 4.21
N GLY A 312 2.32 33.20 3.97
CA GLY A 312 1.08 32.96 4.73
C GLY A 312 0.48 31.57 4.47
N SER A 313 0.42 31.17 3.20
CA SER A 313 -0.13 29.89 2.77
C SER A 313 0.76 28.73 3.20
N LEU A 314 2.09 28.85 3.04
CA LEU A 314 3.05 27.84 3.54
C LEU A 314 2.94 27.64 5.05
N ILE A 315 2.88 28.71 5.85
CA ILE A 315 2.77 28.60 7.31
C ILE A 315 1.47 27.91 7.70
N ARG A 316 0.35 28.21 7.04
CA ARG A 316 -0.95 27.54 7.26
C ARG A 316 -0.84 26.05 6.98
N LEU A 317 -0.28 25.67 5.83
CA LEU A 317 -0.08 24.26 5.47
C LEU A 317 0.76 23.54 6.55
N LEU A 318 1.91 24.11 6.93
CA LEU A 318 2.80 23.49 7.92
C LEU A 318 2.14 23.35 9.30
N ARG A 319 1.30 24.31 9.71
CA ARG A 319 0.50 24.19 10.94
C ARG A 319 -0.53 23.07 10.85
N SER A 320 -1.25 22.98 9.73
CA SER A 320 -2.25 21.93 9.52
C SER A 320 -1.61 20.53 9.50
N LEU A 321 -0.46 20.38 8.83
CA LEU A 321 0.34 19.16 8.84
C LEU A 321 0.81 18.81 10.26
N SER A 322 1.26 19.80 11.04
CA SER A 322 1.70 19.57 12.40
C SER A 322 0.58 19.19 13.35
N ALA A 323 -0.68 19.45 13.00
CA ALA A 323 -1.86 19.13 13.82
C ALA A 323 -2.53 17.80 13.43
N ALA A 324 -2.04 17.14 12.37
CA ALA A 324 -2.67 15.95 11.85
C ALA A 324 -2.39 14.69 12.67
N ASP A 325 -3.34 13.75 12.65
CA ASP A 325 -3.21 12.44 13.25
C ASP A 325 -2.38 11.53 12.33
N LEU A 326 -1.13 11.29 12.72
CA LEU A 326 -0.16 10.45 11.98
C LEU A 326 -0.03 9.05 12.58
N THR A 327 -0.98 8.63 13.43
CA THR A 327 -0.90 7.36 14.17
C THR A 327 -1.00 6.09 13.32
N THR A 328 -1.34 6.21 12.04
CA THR A 328 -1.52 5.09 11.10
C THR A 328 -0.19 4.50 10.57
N GLY A 329 0.95 5.03 11.00
CA GLY A 329 2.26 4.49 10.62
C GLY A 329 3.42 5.35 11.10
N ALA A 330 4.58 5.14 10.48
CA ALA A 330 5.72 6.04 10.67
C ALA A 330 5.38 7.43 10.13
N THR A 331 5.76 8.47 10.87
CA THR A 331 5.64 9.86 10.42
C THR A 331 6.36 10.00 9.06
N PRO A 332 5.72 10.60 8.05
CA PRO A 332 6.31 10.76 6.73
C PRO A 332 7.46 11.78 6.75
N HIS A 333 8.48 11.56 5.92
CA HIS A 333 9.56 12.54 5.77
C HIS A 333 9.04 13.79 5.06
N LEU A 334 9.38 14.99 5.55
CA LEU A 334 8.91 16.26 4.99
C LEU A 334 10.06 16.98 4.28
N THR A 335 9.94 17.13 2.96
CA THR A 335 10.85 17.93 2.14
C THR A 335 10.16 19.23 1.71
N ILE A 336 10.78 20.37 2.04
CA ILE A 336 10.32 21.69 1.63
C ILE A 336 11.33 22.29 0.67
N GLU A 337 10.93 22.45 -0.58
CA GLU A 337 11.65 23.22 -1.58
C GLU A 337 11.34 24.70 -1.42
N LEU A 338 12.37 25.44 -0.99
CA LEU A 338 12.28 26.86 -0.71
C LEU A 338 12.76 27.69 -1.91
N PRO A 339 12.13 28.86 -2.15
CA PRO A 339 12.54 29.78 -3.21
C PRO A 339 13.87 30.46 -2.87
N HIS A 340 14.50 31.08 -3.86
CA HIS A 340 15.79 31.77 -3.64
C HIS A 340 15.69 32.91 -2.62
N LYS A 341 14.58 33.67 -2.64
CA LYS A 341 14.30 34.76 -1.71
C LYS A 341 13.21 34.33 -0.74
N LEU A 342 13.54 34.30 0.55
CA LEU A 342 12.62 33.98 1.62
C LEU A 342 12.08 35.26 2.27
N ASP A 343 10.80 35.24 2.61
CA ASP A 343 10.18 36.29 3.41
C ASP A 343 10.57 36.14 4.88
N LEU A 344 10.78 37.25 5.58
CA LEU A 344 11.17 37.24 7.00
C LEU A 344 10.24 36.39 7.90
N PRO A 345 8.89 36.43 7.75
CA PRO A 345 8.00 35.60 8.56
C PRO A 345 8.21 34.09 8.31
N THR A 346 8.55 33.69 7.08
CA THR A 346 8.85 32.28 6.76
C THR A 346 10.12 31.83 7.48
N VAL A 347 11.17 32.66 7.46
CA VAL A 347 12.43 32.35 8.15
C VAL A 347 12.20 32.17 9.65
N GLN A 348 11.53 33.13 10.29
CA GLN A 348 11.22 33.09 11.72
C GLN A 348 10.37 31.88 12.11
N PHE A 349 9.41 31.49 11.27
CA PHE A 349 8.61 30.30 11.51
C PHE A 349 9.45 29.02 11.41
N LEU A 350 10.25 28.87 10.34
CA LEU A 350 11.07 27.69 10.10
C LEU A 350 12.15 27.48 11.15
N GLU A 351 12.65 28.54 11.81
CA GLU A 351 13.60 28.43 12.94
C GLU A 351 13.02 27.64 14.13
N THR A 352 11.71 27.71 14.34
CA THR A 352 11.02 27.08 15.49
C THR A 352 10.24 25.83 15.11
N PHE A 353 10.02 25.61 13.81
CA PHE A 353 9.25 24.50 13.30
C PHE A 353 9.97 23.16 13.54
N GLN A 354 9.26 22.18 14.11
CA GLN A 354 9.78 20.85 14.39
C GLN A 354 8.94 19.79 13.69
N TRP A 355 9.62 18.85 13.03
CA TRP A 355 9.01 17.71 12.36
C TRP A 355 9.86 16.45 12.59
N PRO A 356 9.27 15.33 13.06
CA PRO A 356 7.86 15.09 13.40
C PRO A 356 7.29 15.99 14.51
N PRO A 357 5.96 16.19 14.59
CA PRO A 357 5.32 16.90 15.69
C PRO A 357 5.60 16.23 17.05
N VAL A 358 5.60 17.02 18.14
CA VAL A 358 5.94 16.53 19.49
C VAL A 358 5.03 15.39 19.98
N HIS A 359 3.77 15.39 19.55
CA HIS A 359 2.80 14.36 19.90
C HIS A 359 2.89 13.10 19.02
N ALA A 360 3.61 13.16 17.90
CA ALA A 360 3.79 12.01 17.03
C ALA A 360 4.81 11.04 17.65
N HIS A 361 4.55 9.74 17.49
CA HIS A 361 5.45 8.71 18.01
C HIS A 361 6.79 8.74 17.25
N ASN A 362 7.87 9.15 17.93
CA ASN A 362 9.22 9.25 17.35
C ASN A 362 10.27 8.61 18.27
N PRO A 363 10.35 7.27 18.32
CA PRO A 363 11.34 6.58 19.13
C PRO A 363 12.74 6.88 18.58
N GLY A 364 13.51 7.71 19.29
CA GLY A 364 14.86 8.12 18.88
C GLY A 364 15.02 9.60 18.52
N ASN A 365 13.94 10.41 18.59
CA ASN A 365 13.98 11.85 18.31
C ASN A 365 14.61 12.17 16.93
N ILE A 366 14.30 11.37 15.92
CA ILE A 366 14.83 11.54 14.57
C ILE A 366 14.16 12.75 13.93
N ARG A 367 14.96 13.70 13.43
CA ARG A 367 14.45 14.83 12.64
C ARG A 367 14.14 14.34 11.24
N GLN A 368 12.90 14.52 10.79
CA GLN A 368 12.44 14.08 9.47
C GLN A 368 12.12 15.27 8.54
N LEU A 369 12.83 16.39 8.72
CA LEU A 369 12.66 17.61 7.94
C LEU A 369 13.87 17.86 7.05
N THR A 370 13.64 18.05 5.76
CA THR A 370 14.64 18.50 4.79
C THR A 370 14.22 19.85 4.20
N LEU A 371 15.06 20.87 4.37
CA LEU A 371 14.88 22.18 3.75
C LEU A 371 15.84 22.31 2.57
N ARG A 372 15.31 22.52 1.36
CA ARG A 372 16.10 22.74 0.14
C ARG A 372 15.99 24.19 -0.30
N HIS A 373 16.94 25.01 0.12
CA HIS A 373 16.99 26.43 -0.25
C HIS A 373 17.72 26.63 -1.58
N ARG A 374 17.04 27.27 -2.55
CA ARG A 374 17.61 27.48 -3.89
C ARG A 374 18.67 28.58 -3.88
N ILE A 375 19.78 28.34 -4.57
CA ILE A 375 20.77 29.37 -4.91
C ILE A 375 20.22 30.22 -6.07
N PRO A 376 20.23 31.56 -5.99
CA PRO A 376 19.70 32.41 -7.05
C PRO A 376 20.45 32.21 -8.38
N ARG A 377 19.70 31.87 -9.43
CA ARG A 377 20.11 31.85 -10.83
C ARG A 377 18.93 32.41 -11.63
N GLY A 378 19.14 33.45 -12.43
CA GLY A 378 18.20 33.97 -13.45
C GLY A 378 16.69 33.95 -13.15
N SER A 379 15.87 34.00 -14.20
CA SER A 379 14.48 33.55 -14.16
C SER A 379 14.46 32.04 -14.36
N LEU A 380 13.69 31.31 -13.55
CA LEU A 380 13.59 29.85 -13.64
C LEU A 380 12.91 29.46 -14.96
N THR A 381 13.54 28.58 -15.75
CA THR A 381 12.87 28.01 -16.93
C THR A 381 11.92 26.89 -16.51
N GLU A 382 10.96 26.57 -17.36
CA GLU A 382 10.01 25.47 -17.13
C GLU A 382 10.71 24.11 -17.00
N GLU A 383 11.75 23.89 -17.80
CA GLU A 383 12.62 22.72 -17.72
C GLU A 383 13.31 22.65 -16.35
N GLU A 384 14.00 23.71 -15.94
CA GLU A 384 14.73 23.75 -14.66
C GLU A 384 13.79 23.52 -13.47
N SER A 385 12.59 24.10 -13.52
CA SER A 385 11.54 23.90 -12.50
C SER A 385 11.09 22.44 -12.44
N SER A 386 10.82 21.85 -13.60
CA SER A 386 10.33 20.48 -13.72
C SER A 386 11.37 19.45 -13.27
N VAL A 387 12.61 19.58 -13.73
CA VAL A 387 13.72 18.68 -13.36
C VAL A 387 13.94 18.72 -11.86
N ARG A 388 14.08 19.92 -11.27
CA ARG A 388 14.31 20.06 -9.83
C ARG A 388 13.19 19.43 -9.02
N PHE A 389 11.94 19.69 -9.39
CA PHE A 389 10.79 19.15 -8.69
C PHE A 389 10.79 17.61 -8.71
N LEU A 390 11.07 16.99 -9.86
CA LEU A 390 11.09 15.53 -9.97
C LEU A 390 12.31 14.89 -9.28
N GLU A 391 13.46 15.56 -9.27
CA GLU A 391 14.67 15.14 -8.54
C GLU A 391 14.56 15.30 -7.02
N SER A 392 13.50 15.95 -6.53
CA SER A 392 13.31 16.17 -5.10
C SER A 392 12.94 14.91 -4.32
N PHE A 393 12.42 13.90 -5.01
CA PHE A 393 12.03 12.61 -4.46
C PHE A 393 12.43 11.46 -5.39
N TRP A 394 12.98 10.40 -4.82
CA TRP A 394 13.18 9.12 -5.51
C TRP A 394 12.77 7.96 -4.61
N PRO A 395 11.87 7.07 -5.05
CA PRO A 395 11.36 5.99 -4.20
C PRO A 395 12.43 4.90 -3.97
N THR A 396 12.55 4.43 -2.72
CA THR A 396 13.49 3.35 -2.36
C THR A 396 13.01 1.98 -2.87
N ASP A 397 11.72 1.65 -2.67
CA ASP A 397 11.02 0.61 -3.44
C ASP A 397 9.84 1.27 -4.16
N PRO A 398 9.87 1.41 -5.50
CA PRO A 398 8.78 2.04 -6.25
C PRO A 398 7.40 1.44 -6.01
N ARG A 399 7.30 0.18 -5.56
CA ARG A 399 6.02 -0.43 -5.22
C ARG A 399 5.48 0.11 -3.90
N TYR A 400 6.31 0.35 -2.89
CA TYR A 400 5.83 0.68 -1.54
C TYR A 400 6.10 2.12 -1.12
N SER A 401 7.01 2.80 -1.80
CA SER A 401 7.41 4.17 -1.51
C SER A 401 6.70 5.14 -2.45
N HIS A 402 5.94 6.07 -1.88
CA HIS A 402 5.09 7.00 -2.60
C HIS A 402 5.37 8.45 -2.15
N VAL A 403 4.96 9.43 -2.95
CA VAL A 403 5.18 10.85 -2.63
C VAL A 403 3.87 11.62 -2.63
N LEU A 404 3.60 12.29 -1.52
CA LEU A 404 2.48 13.21 -1.34
C LEU A 404 2.95 14.61 -1.70
N VAL A 405 2.44 15.13 -2.82
CA VAL A 405 2.70 16.49 -3.28
C VAL A 405 1.65 17.41 -2.69
N LEU A 406 2.09 18.42 -1.94
CA LEU A 406 1.23 19.46 -1.36
C LEU A 406 1.69 20.83 -1.85
N SER A 407 0.77 21.55 -2.48
CA SER A 407 0.94 22.97 -2.80
C SER A 407 0.84 23.81 -1.51
N PRO A 408 1.56 24.94 -1.39
CA PRO A 408 1.43 25.83 -0.25
C PRO A 408 0.01 26.35 -0.01
N GLN A 409 -0.84 26.34 -1.04
CA GLN A 409 -2.25 26.75 -0.95
C GLN A 409 -3.13 25.71 -0.25
N ALA A 410 -2.67 24.47 -0.12
CA ALA A 410 -3.42 23.42 0.55
C ALA A 410 -3.46 23.63 2.07
N GLU A 411 -4.56 23.22 2.68
CA GLU A 411 -4.69 23.00 4.12
C GLU A 411 -5.29 21.60 4.30
N VAL A 412 -4.64 20.75 5.09
CA VAL A 412 -5.05 19.36 5.29
C VAL A 412 -5.86 19.20 6.58
N SER A 413 -6.82 18.30 6.58
CA SER A 413 -7.59 17.94 7.78
C SER A 413 -6.77 17.10 8.74
N PRO A 414 -7.14 16.99 10.02
CA PRO A 414 -6.44 16.09 10.95
C PRO A 414 -6.48 14.60 10.54
N GLN A 415 -7.44 14.17 9.70
CA GLN A 415 -7.66 12.77 9.33
C GLN A 415 -7.10 12.43 7.93
N PHE A 416 -6.51 13.38 7.21
CA PHE A 416 -6.06 13.20 5.83
C PHE A 416 -5.14 11.97 5.66
N PHE A 417 -4.24 11.75 6.63
CA PHE A 417 -3.26 10.67 6.56
C PHE A 417 -3.90 9.29 6.80
N HIS A 418 -5.00 9.23 7.56
CA HIS A 418 -5.80 8.01 7.70
C HIS A 418 -6.42 7.61 6.36
N TYR A 419 -7.00 8.58 5.65
CA TYR A 419 -7.56 8.32 4.32
C TYR A 419 -6.50 7.86 3.32
N ILE A 420 -5.36 8.54 3.25
CA ILE A 420 -4.28 8.13 2.33
C ILE A 420 -3.85 6.70 2.62
N LYS A 421 -3.59 6.38 3.90
CA LYS A 421 -3.17 5.04 4.29
C LYS A 421 -4.22 4.01 3.91
N TYR A 422 -5.50 4.30 4.18
CA TYR A 422 -6.61 3.42 3.84
C TYR A 422 -6.72 3.21 2.33
N ALA A 423 -6.74 4.30 1.55
CA ALA A 423 -6.89 4.26 0.09
C ALA A 423 -5.72 3.54 -0.59
N VAL A 424 -4.48 3.78 -0.16
CA VAL A 424 -3.32 3.06 -0.70
C VAL A 424 -3.43 1.57 -0.41
N LEU A 425 -3.76 1.18 0.81
CA LEU A 425 -3.87 -0.22 1.17
C LEU A 425 -5.02 -0.92 0.42
N GLU A 426 -6.20 -0.31 0.36
CA GLU A 426 -7.36 -0.91 -0.30
C GLU A 426 -7.20 -0.98 -1.83
N TYR A 427 -6.77 0.12 -2.47
CA TYR A 427 -6.73 0.19 -3.94
C TYR A 427 -5.45 -0.36 -4.55
N THR A 428 -4.40 -0.64 -3.76
CA THR A 428 -3.13 -1.18 -4.30
C THR A 428 -2.65 -2.47 -3.64
N ARG A 429 -3.15 -2.81 -2.45
CA ARG A 429 -2.68 -3.97 -1.66
C ARG A 429 -3.75 -4.98 -1.29
N SER A 430 -5.03 -4.66 -1.49
CA SER A 430 -6.08 -5.64 -1.29
C SER A 430 -5.96 -6.79 -2.27
N SER A 431 -6.46 -7.96 -1.86
CA SER A 431 -6.47 -9.16 -2.70
C SER A 431 -7.20 -8.92 -4.02
N ASN A 432 -8.24 -8.11 -4.00
CA ASN A 432 -9.00 -7.73 -5.20
C ASN A 432 -8.18 -6.80 -6.10
N ALA A 433 -7.54 -5.77 -5.53
CA ALA A 433 -6.69 -4.85 -6.28
C ALA A 433 -5.52 -5.57 -6.95
N LEU A 434 -4.86 -6.50 -6.23
CA LEU A 434 -3.76 -7.30 -6.77
C LEU A 434 -4.22 -8.28 -7.86
N PHE A 435 -5.43 -8.84 -7.74
CA PHE A 435 -5.96 -9.77 -8.74
C PHE A 435 -6.39 -9.05 -10.03
N GLN A 436 -6.95 -7.84 -9.91
CA GLN A 436 -7.41 -7.04 -11.05
C GLN A 436 -6.35 -6.06 -11.57
N GLU A 437 -5.16 -6.04 -10.96
CA GLU A 437 -4.03 -5.16 -11.31
C GLU A 437 -4.43 -3.68 -11.38
N TRP A 438 -5.30 -3.22 -10.48
CA TRP A 438 -5.77 -1.82 -10.48
C TRP A 438 -4.64 -0.81 -10.19
N ASP A 439 -3.64 -1.24 -9.43
CA ASP A 439 -2.44 -0.45 -9.16
C ASP A 439 -1.60 -0.18 -10.41
N SER A 440 -1.74 -1.00 -11.45
CA SER A 440 -1.01 -0.82 -12.71
C SER A 440 -1.36 0.47 -13.45
N ARG A 441 -2.57 1.01 -13.25
CA ARG A 441 -3.09 2.20 -13.94
C ARG A 441 -3.31 3.41 -13.03
N LEU A 442 -3.21 3.22 -11.71
CA LEU A 442 -3.35 4.30 -10.74
C LEU A 442 -2.13 5.22 -10.77
N LEU A 443 -2.29 6.43 -11.31
CA LEU A 443 -1.29 7.49 -11.28
C LEU A 443 -1.09 8.02 -9.85
N GLY A 444 -2.21 8.28 -9.18
CA GLY A 444 -2.22 8.88 -7.85
C GLY A 444 -3.59 8.94 -7.19
N ILE A 445 -3.62 9.45 -5.95
CA ILE A 445 -4.81 9.60 -5.11
C ILE A 445 -4.90 11.07 -4.66
N SER A 446 -5.93 11.78 -5.11
CA SER A 446 -6.17 13.19 -4.78
C SER A 446 -6.84 13.32 -3.40
N LEU A 447 -6.54 14.43 -2.70
CA LEU A 447 -7.20 14.83 -1.45
C LEU A 447 -8.19 15.97 -1.67
N ASP A 448 -7.92 16.84 -2.64
CA ASP A 448 -8.82 17.92 -3.04
C ASP A 448 -9.63 17.53 -4.28
N LEU A 449 -10.71 18.29 -4.48
CA LEU A 449 -11.56 18.21 -5.66
C LEU A 449 -11.37 19.51 -6.47
N PRO A 450 -10.80 19.45 -7.69
CA PRO A 450 -10.62 20.62 -8.54
C PRO A 450 -11.94 21.26 -8.92
N SER A 451 -11.95 22.60 -9.02
CA SER A 451 -13.11 23.38 -9.50
C SER A 451 -13.04 23.71 -10.99
N THR A 452 -11.89 23.50 -11.62
CA THR A 452 -11.61 23.85 -13.00
C THR A 452 -10.83 22.75 -13.68
N HIS A 453 -10.94 22.65 -15.00
CA HIS A 453 -10.07 21.81 -15.81
C HIS A 453 -8.63 22.34 -15.81
N LEU A 454 -7.67 21.49 -16.19
CA LEU A 454 -6.28 21.91 -16.37
C LEU A 454 -6.07 22.79 -17.61
N ASP A 455 -7.07 22.90 -18.48
CA ASP A 455 -6.99 23.60 -19.76
C ASP A 455 -6.64 25.10 -19.63
N THR A 456 -6.09 25.67 -20.70
CA THR A 456 -5.75 27.10 -20.76
C THR A 456 -6.97 28.02 -20.61
N SER A 457 -8.18 27.53 -20.91
CA SER A 457 -9.44 28.27 -20.83
C SER A 457 -10.03 28.38 -19.42
N ALA A 458 -9.44 27.71 -18.41
CA ALA A 458 -9.92 27.68 -17.03
C ALA A 458 -11.42 27.35 -16.95
N THR A 459 -11.86 26.37 -17.74
CA THR A 459 -13.28 25.97 -17.76
C THR A 459 -13.69 25.40 -16.40
N PRO A 460 -14.88 25.74 -15.87
CA PRO A 460 -15.39 25.13 -14.63
C PRO A 460 -15.57 23.63 -14.79
N PHE A 461 -15.12 22.86 -13.81
CA PHE A 461 -15.32 21.41 -13.75
C PHE A 461 -16.43 21.07 -12.77
N GLU A 462 -17.32 20.16 -13.16
CA GLU A 462 -18.35 19.61 -12.30
C GLU A 462 -18.14 18.10 -12.13
N ALA A 463 -18.03 17.67 -10.87
CA ALA A 463 -17.79 16.27 -10.56
C ALA A 463 -19.02 15.39 -10.90
N PRO A 464 -18.81 14.13 -11.33
CA PRO A 464 -19.90 13.21 -11.61
C PRO A 464 -20.85 13.03 -10.41
N SER A 465 -22.15 13.15 -10.68
CA SER A 465 -23.20 12.85 -9.70
C SER A 465 -23.53 11.36 -9.67
N SER A 466 -23.88 10.83 -8.50
CA SER A 466 -24.10 9.40 -8.24
C SER A 466 -25.30 8.77 -8.97
N THR A 467 -26.11 9.56 -9.68
CA THR A 467 -27.41 9.15 -10.26
C THR A 467 -27.31 8.42 -11.60
N THR A 468 -26.12 8.23 -12.19
CA THR A 468 -26.02 7.79 -13.59
C THR A 468 -26.08 6.27 -13.81
N ARG A 469 -26.17 5.43 -12.76
CA ARG A 469 -26.28 3.96 -12.90
C ARG A 469 -27.63 3.36 -12.48
N GLU A 470 -28.61 4.15 -12.03
CA GLU A 470 -29.98 3.66 -11.79
C GLU A 470 -30.84 3.76 -13.07
N ARG A 471 -30.47 3.00 -14.11
CA ARG A 471 -31.46 2.45 -15.03
C ARG A 471 -31.56 0.98 -14.63
N ASP A 472 -32.72 0.60 -14.06
CA ASP A 472 -33.15 -0.79 -13.71
C ASP A 472 -33.37 -1.09 -12.21
N ALA A 473 -33.67 -0.10 -11.37
CA ALA A 473 -34.25 -0.37 -10.03
C ALA A 473 -35.43 0.56 -9.73
N GLU A 474 -36.62 0.13 -10.17
CA GLU A 474 -37.90 0.75 -9.85
C GLU A 474 -38.24 0.48 -8.37
N LYS A 475 -37.77 1.34 -7.45
CA LYS A 475 -38.33 1.50 -6.10
C LYS A 475 -38.00 2.89 -5.54
N PRO A 476 -39.01 3.75 -5.28
CA PRO A 476 -38.77 5.06 -4.69
C PRO A 476 -38.65 4.93 -3.17
N SER A 477 -37.43 4.96 -2.64
CA SER A 477 -37.21 5.19 -1.20
C SER A 477 -36.92 6.67 -0.95
N VAL A 478 -37.92 7.31 -0.34
CA VAL A 478 -37.92 8.52 0.49
C VAL A 478 -36.62 9.35 0.50
N ALA A 479 -36.74 10.56 -0.05
CA ALA A 479 -35.75 11.63 -0.04
C ALA A 479 -35.23 11.96 1.36
N HIS A 480 -33.90 11.89 1.56
CA HIS A 480 -33.07 12.82 2.35
C HIS A 480 -31.58 12.45 2.26
N HIS A 481 -30.98 12.45 1.07
CA HIS A 481 -29.53 12.62 0.95
C HIS A 481 -29.23 13.67 -0.11
N ALA A 482 -28.90 14.87 0.36
CA ALA A 482 -28.40 15.94 -0.47
C ALA A 482 -27.16 15.44 -1.23
N ASP A 483 -27.22 15.55 -2.55
CA ASP A 483 -26.14 15.79 -3.51
C ASP A 483 -24.70 15.54 -3.01
N THR A 484 -24.38 14.26 -2.75
CA THR A 484 -23.08 13.79 -2.28
C THR A 484 -22.46 12.93 -3.38
N GLY A 485 -22.00 13.58 -4.46
CA GLY A 485 -21.45 12.92 -5.65
C GLY A 485 -20.45 11.80 -5.35
N SER A 486 -20.30 10.85 -6.27
CA SER A 486 -19.46 9.65 -6.06
C SER A 486 -17.96 9.95 -6.24
N PRO A 487 -17.05 9.20 -5.60
CA PRO A 487 -15.63 9.21 -6.00
C PRO A 487 -15.50 8.74 -7.45
N PHE A 488 -14.47 9.20 -8.15
CA PHE A 488 -14.30 8.97 -9.59
C PHE A 488 -12.83 8.85 -9.98
N LEU A 489 -12.58 8.25 -11.13
CA LEU A 489 -11.25 8.09 -11.72
C LEU A 489 -11.11 9.10 -12.85
N TRP A 490 -10.03 9.86 -12.89
CA TRP A 490 -9.86 10.89 -13.91
C TRP A 490 -8.44 10.88 -14.48
N GLN A 491 -8.32 10.89 -15.81
CA GLN A 491 -7.04 10.96 -16.51
C GLN A 491 -6.31 12.30 -16.30
N SER A 492 -7.00 13.33 -15.79
CA SER A 492 -6.33 14.58 -15.40
C SER A 492 -5.56 14.39 -14.09
N PRO A 493 -4.25 14.70 -14.04
CA PRO A 493 -3.48 14.72 -12.79
C PRO A 493 -3.78 15.95 -11.95
N ASN A 494 -3.25 15.98 -10.72
CA ASN A 494 -3.37 17.11 -9.80
C ASN A 494 -1.98 17.59 -9.33
N SER A 495 -1.88 18.84 -8.89
CA SER A 495 -0.68 19.41 -8.27
C SER A 495 -0.92 20.02 -6.89
N ASN A 496 -2.17 20.11 -6.44
CA ASN A 496 -2.52 20.82 -5.22
C ASN A 496 -2.37 19.98 -3.96
N ALA A 497 -3.03 18.82 -3.92
CA ALA A 497 -2.92 17.87 -2.82
C ALA A 497 -3.15 16.44 -3.32
N VAL A 498 -2.07 15.74 -3.69
CA VAL A 498 -2.17 14.42 -4.33
C VAL A 498 -0.99 13.51 -3.99
N LEU A 499 -1.29 12.24 -3.72
CA LEU A 499 -0.29 11.19 -3.59
C LEU A 499 0.00 10.57 -4.96
N TYR A 500 1.23 10.67 -5.44
CA TYR A 500 1.69 9.95 -6.64
C TYR A 500 2.26 8.58 -6.28
N MET A 501 1.91 7.58 -7.08
CA MET A 501 2.44 6.22 -6.93
C MET A 501 3.93 6.18 -7.32
N GLY A 502 4.72 5.43 -6.55
CA GLY A 502 6.19 5.39 -6.71
C GLY A 502 6.64 4.86 -8.06
N GLN A 503 6.00 3.80 -8.57
CA GLN A 503 6.24 3.26 -9.91
C GLN A 503 5.99 4.32 -10.98
N LYS A 504 4.92 5.10 -10.83
CA LYS A 504 4.52 6.12 -11.80
C LYS A 504 5.40 7.36 -11.74
N TRP A 505 5.92 7.68 -10.56
CA TRP A 505 6.96 8.70 -10.41
C TRP A 505 8.25 8.34 -11.17
N VAL A 506 8.68 7.08 -11.11
CA VAL A 506 9.85 6.60 -11.87
C VAL A 506 9.60 6.68 -13.38
N GLU A 507 8.42 6.28 -13.85
CA GLU A 507 8.04 6.42 -15.27
C GLU A 507 7.99 7.89 -15.71
N LEU A 508 7.43 8.78 -14.89
CA LEU A 508 7.39 10.22 -15.14
C LEU A 508 8.80 10.80 -15.25
N HIS A 509 9.72 10.39 -14.38
CA HIS A 509 11.11 10.82 -14.44
C HIS A 509 11.82 10.37 -15.73
N ASP A 510 11.58 9.14 -16.20
CA ASP A 510 12.10 8.64 -17.49
C ASP A 510 11.48 9.41 -18.68
N LEU A 511 10.19 9.77 -18.59
CA LEU A 511 9.52 10.61 -19.59
C LEU A 511 10.13 11.99 -19.70
N VAL A 512 10.34 12.68 -18.57
CA VAL A 512 10.93 14.02 -18.57
C VAL A 512 12.35 13.97 -19.11
N SER A 513 13.19 13.05 -18.62
CA SER A 513 14.57 12.91 -19.11
C SER A 513 14.63 12.76 -20.63
N ARG A 514 13.81 11.89 -21.22
CA ARG A 514 13.81 11.65 -22.68
C ARG A 514 13.20 12.80 -23.48
N SER A 515 12.20 13.47 -22.92
CA SER A 515 11.59 14.64 -23.57
C SER A 515 12.62 15.76 -23.69
N LEU A 516 13.38 16.02 -22.62
CA LEU A 516 14.44 17.02 -22.61
C LEU A 516 15.61 16.64 -23.53
N ASP A 517 16.02 15.37 -23.55
CA ASP A 517 17.03 14.89 -24.50
C ASP A 517 16.59 15.11 -25.95
N LEU A 518 15.30 14.87 -26.25
CA LEU A 518 14.73 15.10 -27.59
C LEU A 518 14.74 16.58 -27.95
N GLU A 519 14.30 17.45 -27.03
CA GLU A 519 14.28 18.90 -27.21
C GLU A 519 15.69 19.45 -27.44
N HIS A 520 16.68 19.03 -26.65
CA HIS A 520 18.07 19.46 -26.81
C HIS A 520 18.77 18.90 -28.04
N SER A 521 18.42 17.68 -28.48
CA SER A 521 19.02 17.08 -29.67
C SER A 521 18.57 17.74 -30.98
N ARG A 522 17.39 18.36 -30.98
CA ARG A 522 16.84 19.06 -32.15
C ARG A 522 17.27 20.53 -32.09
N ASN A 523 18.39 20.83 -32.74
CA ASN A 523 19.04 22.16 -32.80
C ASN A 523 18.14 23.33 -33.27
N ASP A 524 16.91 23.08 -33.71
CA ASP A 524 15.96 24.10 -34.17
C ASP A 524 14.59 23.87 -33.52
N VAL A 525 14.14 24.83 -32.69
CA VAL A 525 12.83 24.79 -32.00
C VAL A 525 11.68 24.69 -33.01
N SER A 526 11.88 25.15 -34.25
CA SER A 526 10.91 25.01 -35.34
C SER A 526 10.76 23.59 -35.90
N SER A 527 11.68 22.67 -35.53
CA SER A 527 11.65 21.25 -35.92
C SER A 527 11.00 20.33 -34.87
N LEU A 528 10.64 20.88 -33.70
CA LEU A 528 9.83 20.15 -32.73
C LEU A 528 8.39 20.11 -33.26
N SER A 529 7.80 18.91 -33.23
CA SER A 529 6.39 18.74 -33.60
C SER A 529 5.54 19.64 -32.69
N SER A 530 4.51 20.29 -33.24
CA SER A 530 3.54 21.07 -32.47
C SER A 530 2.96 20.28 -31.29
N PHE A 531 2.94 18.95 -31.38
CA PHE A 531 2.58 18.06 -30.27
C PHE A 531 3.38 18.29 -28.97
N PHE A 532 4.66 18.63 -29.06
CA PHE A 532 5.49 18.91 -27.87
C PHE A 532 5.46 20.38 -27.47
N SER A 533 5.27 21.29 -28.43
CA SER A 533 5.22 22.74 -28.22
C SER A 533 3.87 23.24 -27.69
N ASP A 534 2.77 22.63 -28.11
CA ASP A 534 1.41 22.98 -27.69
C ASP A 534 1.13 22.39 -26.31
N LYS A 535 0.91 23.26 -25.32
CA LYS A 535 0.62 22.86 -23.94
C LYS A 535 -0.87 22.77 -23.70
N ALA A 536 -1.29 21.66 -23.11
CA ALA A 536 -2.67 21.50 -22.67
C ALA A 536 -2.90 22.13 -21.30
N VAL A 537 -1.88 22.13 -20.43
CA VAL A 537 -1.96 22.64 -19.06
C VAL A 537 -1.76 24.16 -19.02
N SER A 538 -2.66 24.85 -18.33
CA SER A 538 -2.58 26.28 -18.05
C SER A 538 -1.35 26.65 -17.22
N LYS A 539 -0.78 27.84 -17.47
CA LYS A 539 0.31 28.45 -16.68
C LYS A 539 -0.06 28.75 -15.22
N ARG A 540 -1.31 28.47 -14.81
CA ARG A 540 -1.73 28.43 -13.40
C ARG A 540 -1.11 27.24 -12.66
N TYR A 541 -0.81 26.15 -13.35
CA TYR A 541 -0.25 24.96 -12.73
C TYR A 541 1.25 24.88 -12.97
N PRO A 542 2.01 24.18 -12.11
CA PRO A 542 3.43 23.95 -12.32
C PRO A 542 3.70 23.27 -13.67
N SER A 543 4.80 23.68 -14.31
CA SER A 543 5.22 23.17 -15.62
C SER A 543 5.34 21.64 -15.69
N TRP A 544 5.76 20.99 -14.60
CA TRP A 544 5.90 19.53 -14.56
C TRP A 544 4.58 18.78 -14.75
N LEU A 545 3.45 19.42 -14.44
CA LEU A 545 2.12 18.80 -14.54
C LEU A 545 1.75 18.49 -16.00
N GLU A 546 2.31 19.23 -16.97
CA GLU A 546 2.17 18.93 -18.40
C GLU A 546 2.73 17.54 -18.73
N TYR A 547 3.91 17.19 -18.19
CA TYR A 547 4.50 15.86 -18.40
C TYR A 547 3.66 14.77 -17.73
N ALA A 548 3.13 15.04 -16.53
CA ALA A 548 2.24 14.10 -15.84
C ALA A 548 0.95 13.86 -16.65
N LEU A 549 0.38 14.91 -17.26
CA LEU A 549 -0.80 14.80 -18.13
C LEU A 549 -0.48 14.02 -19.40
N LYS A 550 0.65 14.31 -20.05
CA LYS A 550 1.12 13.56 -21.24
C LYS A 550 1.30 12.07 -20.92
N LEU A 551 1.92 11.74 -19.78
CA LEU A 551 2.06 10.35 -19.33
C LEU A 551 0.70 9.69 -19.11
N SER A 552 -0.19 10.38 -18.40
CA SER A 552 -1.53 9.89 -18.07
C SER A 552 -2.35 9.61 -19.34
N ARG A 553 -2.26 10.50 -20.33
CA ARG A 553 -2.91 10.34 -21.64
C ARG A 553 -2.31 9.19 -22.45
N ALA A 554 -0.98 9.10 -22.54
CA ALA A 554 -0.32 8.07 -23.32
C ALA A 554 -0.48 6.65 -22.75
N ARG A 555 -0.64 6.53 -21.43
CA ARG A 555 -0.75 5.23 -20.75
C ARG A 555 -2.17 4.86 -20.31
N GLY A 556 -3.13 5.76 -20.48
CA GLY A 556 -4.47 5.56 -19.93
C GLY A 556 -4.46 5.48 -18.39
N TYR A 557 -3.54 6.19 -17.73
CA TYR A 557 -3.51 6.25 -16.27
C TYR A 557 -4.60 7.17 -15.75
N TRP A 558 -4.95 7.00 -14.47
CA TRP A 558 -5.95 7.82 -13.80
C TRP A 558 -5.52 8.18 -12.39
N THR A 559 -5.98 9.35 -11.95
CA THR A 559 -5.93 9.79 -10.56
C THR A 559 -7.29 9.52 -9.93
N LEU A 560 -7.29 8.95 -8.72
CA LEU A 560 -8.49 8.79 -7.92
C LEU A 560 -8.87 10.12 -7.27
N TYR A 561 -10.09 10.60 -7.52
CA TYR A 561 -10.64 11.79 -6.88
C TYR A 561 -11.71 11.44 -5.85
N PRO A 562 -11.69 12.10 -4.68
CA PRO A 562 -12.70 11.89 -3.66
C PRO A 562 -14.06 12.46 -4.07
N SER A 563 -15.13 11.98 -3.43
CA SER A 563 -16.43 12.65 -3.47
C SER A 563 -16.33 14.06 -2.88
N ARG A 564 -17.30 14.95 -3.20
CA ARG A 564 -17.35 16.30 -2.60
C ARG A 564 -17.36 16.26 -1.06
N ARG A 565 -18.12 15.33 -0.47
CA ARG A 565 -18.15 15.12 0.99
C ARG A 565 -16.80 14.67 1.52
N MET A 566 -16.18 13.68 0.87
CA MET A 566 -14.88 13.20 1.31
C MET A 566 -13.80 14.29 1.16
N ALA A 567 -13.76 15.00 0.03
CA ALA A 567 -12.83 16.11 -0.18
C ALA A 567 -12.88 17.14 0.96
N SER A 568 -14.08 17.51 1.41
CA SER A 568 -14.28 18.41 2.55
C SER A 568 -13.70 17.91 3.87
N SER A 569 -13.51 16.60 4.02
CA SER A 569 -12.89 15.99 5.20
C SER A 569 -11.40 15.69 5.02
N LEU A 570 -10.79 16.02 3.87
CA LEU A 570 -9.40 15.68 3.56
C LEU A 570 -8.50 16.91 3.42
N ALA A 571 -8.83 17.79 2.47
CA ALA A 571 -8.02 18.95 2.17
C ALA A 571 -8.86 20.04 1.52
N THR A 572 -8.50 21.30 1.80
CA THR A 572 -9.01 22.46 1.07
C THR A 572 -7.87 23.17 0.37
N VAL A 573 -8.17 23.79 -0.77
CA VAL A 573 -7.21 24.59 -1.55
C VAL A 573 -7.70 26.02 -1.56
N HIS A 574 -6.90 26.87 -0.93
CA HIS A 574 -7.20 28.27 -0.70
C HIS A 574 -6.82 29.14 -1.90
N SER A 575 -7.70 30.07 -2.30
CA SER A 575 -7.53 30.91 -3.49
C SER A 575 -7.03 32.32 -3.19
N GLU A 576 -7.20 32.81 -1.96
CA GLU A 576 -6.96 34.19 -1.52
C GLU A 576 -5.48 34.61 -1.47
N LEU A 577 -4.57 33.64 -1.33
CA LEU A 577 -3.10 33.83 -1.36
C LEU A 577 -2.45 33.05 -2.50
N TYR A 578 -3.18 32.80 -3.58
CA TYR A 578 -2.64 32.11 -4.73
C TYR A 578 -1.43 32.87 -5.33
N LYS A 579 -0.37 32.11 -5.63
CA LYS A 579 0.83 32.60 -6.32
C LYS A 579 1.10 31.68 -7.50
N ALA A 580 1.34 32.29 -8.65
CA ALA A 580 1.74 31.54 -9.83
C ALA A 580 3.05 30.78 -9.58
N PRO A 581 3.26 29.63 -10.23
CA PRO A 581 4.55 28.96 -10.26
C PRO A 581 5.66 29.92 -10.69
N GLU A 582 6.87 29.74 -10.14
CA GLU A 582 7.95 30.72 -10.29
C GLU A 582 8.43 30.85 -11.76
N GLU A 583 8.36 29.77 -12.53
CA GLU A 583 8.64 29.75 -13.97
C GLU A 583 7.69 30.66 -14.79
N TYR A 584 6.52 30.99 -14.23
CA TYR A 584 5.49 31.83 -14.86
C TYR A 584 5.34 33.21 -14.23
N ALA A 585 6.16 33.53 -13.22
CA ALA A 585 6.04 34.75 -12.42
C ALA A 585 6.15 36.05 -13.25
N SER A 586 6.86 36.02 -14.38
CA SER A 586 7.03 37.16 -15.30
C SER A 586 6.07 37.14 -16.49
N SER A 587 5.17 36.15 -16.61
CA SER A 587 4.27 36.06 -17.76
C SER A 587 3.05 36.98 -17.60
N GLU A 588 2.78 37.80 -18.62
CA GLU A 588 1.61 38.69 -18.66
C GLU A 588 0.29 37.94 -18.91
N GLU A 589 0.39 36.65 -19.27
CA GLU A 589 -0.73 35.74 -19.60
C GLU A 589 -1.42 35.13 -18.37
N LEU A 590 -1.02 35.50 -17.16
CA LEU A 590 -1.70 35.03 -15.95
C LEU A 590 -3.15 35.53 -15.95
N PRO A 591 -4.15 34.64 -15.79
CA PRO A 591 -5.55 35.05 -15.71
C PRO A 591 -5.73 36.07 -14.58
N LYS A 592 -6.11 37.30 -14.93
CA LYS A 592 -6.50 38.33 -13.96
C LYS A 592 -7.80 37.89 -13.29
N ASP A 593 -7.76 37.70 -11.97
CA ASP A 593 -8.90 37.44 -11.08
C ASP A 593 -10.01 36.56 -11.68
N THR A 594 -9.84 35.24 -11.61
CA THR A 594 -11.02 34.36 -11.64
C THR A 594 -11.84 34.60 -10.39
N LYS A 595 -13.11 34.97 -10.58
CA LYS A 595 -14.21 34.94 -9.60
C LYS A 595 -13.98 33.85 -8.56
N ALA A 596 -14.18 34.19 -7.28
CA ALA A 596 -14.03 33.31 -6.13
C ALA A 596 -14.31 31.84 -6.48
N VAL A 597 -13.23 31.07 -6.62
CA VAL A 597 -13.33 29.61 -6.74
C VAL A 597 -14.11 29.14 -5.52
N THR A 598 -15.09 28.27 -5.72
CA THR A 598 -15.92 27.80 -4.62
C THR A 598 -15.09 26.89 -3.73
N GLU A 599 -14.53 27.46 -2.67
CA GLU A 599 -13.69 26.74 -1.72
C GLU A 599 -14.53 25.73 -0.94
N ILE A 600 -14.07 24.49 -0.93
CA ILE A 600 -14.65 23.45 -0.09
C ILE A 600 -14.15 23.69 1.34
N LYS A 601 -15.06 23.98 2.26
CA LYS A 601 -14.69 24.17 3.67
C LYS A 601 -14.31 22.85 4.30
N LEU A 602 -13.24 22.86 5.09
CA LEU A 602 -12.85 21.69 5.88
C LEU A 602 -13.93 21.40 6.93
N ALA A 603 -14.36 20.14 6.96
CA ALA A 603 -15.27 19.60 7.95
C ALA A 603 -14.51 18.65 8.88
N ASP A 604 -14.74 18.82 10.19
CA ASP A 604 -14.20 17.93 11.21
C ASP A 604 -15.13 16.74 11.40
N GLY A 605 -14.57 15.53 11.39
CA GLY A 605 -15.32 14.30 11.64
C GLY A 605 -14.45 13.04 11.54
N PRO A 606 -14.91 11.91 12.11
CA PRO A 606 -14.27 10.61 11.92
C PRO A 606 -14.28 10.22 10.43
N LEU A 607 -13.18 9.62 9.96
CA LEU A 607 -13.03 9.23 8.55
C LEU A 607 -14.20 8.37 8.03
N LEU A 608 -14.67 7.42 8.83
CA LEU A 608 -15.77 6.53 8.44
C LEU A 608 -17.10 7.26 8.23
N GLU A 609 -17.36 8.33 8.99
CA GLU A 609 -18.57 9.13 8.82
C GLU A 609 -18.52 9.97 7.54
N SER A 610 -17.33 10.27 7.02
CA SER A 610 -17.16 10.96 5.75
C SER A 610 -17.29 10.04 4.53
N LEU A 611 -17.18 8.71 4.72
CA LEU A 611 -17.36 7.71 3.67
C LEU A 611 -18.84 7.52 3.31
N HIS A 612 -19.09 7.01 2.10
CA HIS A 612 -20.45 6.76 1.61
C HIS A 612 -21.12 5.67 2.45
N GLY A 613 -22.20 6.00 3.16
CA GLY A 613 -22.98 5.04 3.96
C GLY A 613 -22.27 4.40 5.17
N GLY A 614 -21.00 4.74 5.44
CA GLY A 614 -20.19 4.06 6.47
C GLY A 614 -19.68 2.66 6.05
N ASP A 615 -19.94 2.24 4.82
CA ASP A 615 -19.65 0.87 4.34
C ASP A 615 -18.19 0.67 3.89
N GLY A 616 -17.39 1.72 3.84
CA GLY A 616 -15.98 1.68 3.46
C GLY A 616 -15.68 2.51 2.21
N LEU A 617 -14.55 2.21 1.57
CA LEU A 617 -14.18 2.80 0.29
C LEU A 617 -14.98 2.15 -0.84
N VAL A 618 -15.39 2.96 -1.83
CA VAL A 618 -16.15 2.47 -3.00
C VAL A 618 -15.23 1.58 -3.84
N PRO A 619 -15.68 0.41 -4.33
CA PRO A 619 -14.88 -0.40 -5.25
C PRO A 619 -14.57 0.34 -6.56
N VAL A 620 -13.38 0.11 -7.12
CA VAL A 620 -12.92 0.78 -8.36
C VAL A 620 -13.89 0.56 -9.53
N ASN A 621 -14.47 -0.65 -9.64
CA ASN A 621 -15.43 -0.99 -10.71
C ASN A 621 -16.74 -0.17 -10.64
N ASP A 622 -17.07 0.39 -9.48
CA ASP A 622 -18.27 1.18 -9.26
C ASP A 622 -18.06 2.67 -9.53
N MET A 623 -16.81 3.09 -9.74
CA MET A 623 -16.46 4.48 -9.99
C MET A 623 -16.63 4.83 -11.48
N PRO A 624 -17.13 6.04 -11.81
CA PRO A 624 -17.07 6.55 -13.17
C PRO A 624 -15.64 6.90 -13.56
N ILE A 625 -15.29 6.66 -14.83
CA ILE A 625 -14.01 7.00 -15.42
C ILE A 625 -14.21 8.25 -16.28
N LEU A 626 -13.30 9.22 -16.15
CA LEU A 626 -13.27 10.45 -16.90
C LEU A 626 -12.00 10.52 -17.76
N LEU A 627 -12.14 10.90 -19.02
CA LEU A 627 -11.03 11.28 -19.90
C LEU A 627 -10.42 12.61 -19.42
N TRP A 628 -9.25 12.99 -19.96
CA TRP A 628 -8.54 14.20 -19.53
C TRP A 628 -9.38 15.49 -19.62
N ASP A 629 -10.33 15.54 -20.55
CA ASP A 629 -11.26 16.67 -20.77
C ASP A 629 -12.50 16.62 -19.87
N GLY A 630 -12.59 15.63 -18.96
CA GLY A 630 -13.70 15.46 -18.01
C GLY A 630 -14.93 14.77 -18.58
N LYS A 631 -14.89 14.26 -19.82
CA LYS A 631 -15.98 13.45 -20.36
C LYS A 631 -15.98 12.06 -19.74
N ILE A 632 -17.17 11.56 -19.39
CA ILE A 632 -17.37 10.20 -18.89
C ILE A 632 -17.07 9.21 -20.01
N ALA A 633 -16.28 8.18 -19.69
CA ALA A 633 -15.92 7.09 -20.56
C ALA A 633 -15.97 5.76 -19.79
N ASP A 634 -15.97 4.65 -20.51
CA ASP A 634 -15.69 3.33 -19.97
C ASP A 634 -14.20 2.98 -20.18
N LEU A 635 -13.81 1.81 -19.68
CA LEU A 635 -12.42 1.36 -19.76
C LEU A 635 -11.97 1.11 -21.20
N GLU A 636 -12.85 0.57 -22.05
CA GLU A 636 -12.55 0.31 -23.46
C GLU A 636 -12.29 1.61 -24.23
N LYS A 637 -13.13 2.64 -24.02
CA LYS A 637 -12.93 3.93 -24.66
C LYS A 637 -11.68 4.65 -24.16
N LEU A 638 -11.37 4.53 -22.87
CA LEU A 638 -10.12 5.06 -22.34
C LEU A 638 -8.90 4.40 -23.00
N ASP A 639 -8.92 3.08 -23.19
CA ASP A 639 -7.85 2.33 -23.84
C ASP A 639 -7.66 2.74 -25.31
N GLU A 640 -8.77 2.91 -26.04
CA GLU A 640 -8.74 3.39 -27.42
C GLU A 640 -8.11 4.79 -27.53
N VAL A 641 -8.55 5.73 -26.68
CA VAL A 641 -8.05 7.12 -26.69
C VAL A 641 -6.58 7.18 -26.25
N ALA A 642 -6.18 6.36 -25.27
CA ALA A 642 -4.79 6.26 -24.85
C ALA A 642 -3.90 5.71 -25.97
N ALA A 643 -4.38 4.69 -26.71
CA ALA A 643 -3.68 4.12 -27.85
C ALA A 643 -3.47 5.11 -28.99
N GLU A 644 -4.52 5.86 -29.32
CA GLU A 644 -4.45 6.92 -30.32
C GLU A 644 -3.42 7.97 -29.93
N TYR A 645 -3.50 8.49 -28.69
CA TYR A 645 -2.58 9.51 -28.20
C TYR A 645 -1.13 9.02 -28.11
N ALA A 646 -0.90 7.78 -27.68
CA ALA A 646 0.44 7.18 -27.68
C ALA A 646 1.00 7.02 -29.10
N GLY A 647 0.15 6.70 -30.08
CA GLY A 647 0.51 6.67 -31.49
C GLY A 647 0.95 8.04 -32.02
N GLU A 648 0.20 9.09 -31.69
CA GLU A 648 0.56 10.48 -32.03
C GLU A 648 1.88 10.91 -31.37
N PHE A 649 2.04 10.59 -30.08
CA PHE A 649 3.27 10.87 -29.32
C PHE A 649 4.48 10.23 -30.02
N ARG A 650 4.41 8.94 -30.34
CA ARG A 650 5.50 8.19 -30.97
C ARG A 650 5.84 8.74 -32.35
N HIS A 651 4.82 9.11 -33.13
CA HIS A 651 5.01 9.74 -34.43
C HIS A 651 5.76 11.07 -34.29
N ALA A 652 5.39 11.90 -33.31
CA ALA A 652 6.05 13.17 -33.03
C ALA A 652 7.49 13.01 -32.51
N ALA A 653 7.73 12.00 -31.65
CA ALA A 653 9.03 11.76 -31.02
C ALA A 653 10.09 11.23 -32.00
N GLY A 654 9.71 10.33 -32.92
CA GLY A 654 10.67 9.70 -33.83
C GLY A 654 10.09 8.98 -35.05
N GLY A 655 8.81 9.20 -35.40
CA GLY A 655 8.20 8.69 -36.63
C GLY A 655 7.96 7.18 -36.68
N CYS A 656 7.82 6.50 -35.53
CA CYS A 656 7.63 5.05 -35.49
C CYS A 656 6.20 4.59 -35.76
N GLU A 657 6.06 3.33 -36.16
CA GLU A 657 4.77 2.69 -36.41
C GLU A 657 3.87 2.68 -35.15
N LYS A 658 2.55 2.69 -35.40
CA LYS A 658 1.50 2.63 -34.37
C LYS A 658 1.59 1.32 -33.57
N LEU A 659 1.41 1.42 -32.27
CA LEU A 659 1.29 0.27 -31.38
C LEU A 659 -0.15 -0.26 -31.39
N SER A 660 -0.31 -1.57 -31.18
CA SER A 660 -1.62 -2.12 -30.81
C SER A 660 -1.92 -1.78 -29.34
N PRO A 661 -3.20 -1.77 -28.90
CA PRO A 661 -3.55 -1.54 -27.49
C PRO A 661 -2.80 -2.46 -26.51
N ASP A 662 -2.57 -3.71 -26.91
CA ASP A 662 -1.84 -4.70 -26.11
C ASP A 662 -0.35 -4.35 -25.93
N ASP A 663 0.24 -3.63 -26.88
CA ASP A 663 1.64 -3.18 -26.82
C ASP A 663 1.84 -1.90 -25.97
N LEU A 664 0.75 -1.24 -25.55
CA LEU A 664 0.80 -0.05 -24.68
C LEU A 664 1.00 -0.41 -23.21
N ILE A 665 0.75 -1.68 -22.87
CA ILE A 665 0.99 -2.22 -21.54
C ILE A 665 2.50 -2.15 -21.28
N PRO A 666 2.97 -1.37 -20.28
CA PRO A 666 4.38 -1.13 -20.09
C PRO A 666 5.17 -2.43 -19.89
N GLN A 667 6.18 -2.69 -20.72
CA GLN A 667 7.18 -3.71 -20.44
C GLN A 667 8.23 -3.14 -19.46
N GLY A 668 7.82 -2.95 -18.21
CA GLY A 668 8.67 -2.45 -17.13
C GLY A 668 8.42 -0.98 -16.76
N LYS A 669 9.33 -0.39 -15.98
CA LYS A 669 9.21 0.96 -15.39
C LYS A 669 9.76 2.07 -16.30
N SER A 670 9.64 1.92 -17.62
CA SER A 670 10.26 2.82 -18.59
C SER A 670 9.28 3.19 -19.69
N VAL A 671 9.49 4.37 -20.27
CA VAL A 671 8.70 4.90 -21.39
C VAL A 671 9.48 4.84 -22.72
N ARG A 672 10.51 3.99 -22.81
CA ARG A 672 11.33 3.80 -24.03
C ARG A 672 10.52 3.51 -25.28
N ASP A 673 9.45 2.76 -25.11
CA ASP A 673 8.47 2.45 -26.15
C ASP A 673 7.85 3.75 -26.71
N LEU A 674 7.54 4.77 -25.90
CA LEU A 674 7.02 6.04 -26.42
C LEU A 674 8.03 6.80 -27.30
N PHE A 675 9.33 6.55 -27.14
CA PHE A 675 10.42 7.23 -27.85
C PHE A 675 11.13 6.35 -28.88
N CYS A 676 10.41 5.46 -29.56
CA CYS A 676 10.96 4.69 -30.70
C CYS A 676 12.17 3.79 -30.38
N SER A 677 12.53 3.64 -29.11
CA SER A 677 13.68 2.86 -28.68
C SER A 677 13.24 1.42 -28.50
N LYS A 678 13.78 0.50 -29.32
CA LYS A 678 13.52 -0.94 -29.13
C LYS A 678 13.99 -1.36 -27.73
N THR A 679 13.15 -2.14 -27.06
CA THR A 679 13.36 -2.70 -25.72
C THR A 679 14.61 -3.56 -25.61
#